data_AF-A0A1B1MPQ5-F1
#
_entry.id   AF-A0A1B1MPQ5-F1
#
_cell.length_a   1.000
_cell.length_b   1.000
_cell.length_c   1.000
_cell.angle_alpha   90.00
_cell.angle_beta   90.00
_cell.angle_gamma   90.00
#
_symmetry.space_group_name_H-M   'P 1'
#
loop_
_entity.id
_entity.type
_entity.pdbx_description
1 polymer ?
#
loop_
_entity_poly.entity_id
_entity_poly.type
_entity_poly.pdbx_seq_one_letter_code
_entity_poly.pdbx_strand_id
1 'polypeptide(L)'
;MGTYPRRQVLGAAAGVAATAALPLTSATAAHAGKPLTEHAGPWAPVPDPVPVPLDSLYDNDGVDTASERGGDFDGSGYTFPGEELPTGRVEVDGVPFAFPASAGGAKNNVVALGQRVELPQGRYLSAVFLTAGSYGNASGRATVHYADGSTTTAALGGADWYSAGGSLSAPYRYGPDGTRDEHRVGIGTSELWLDPQRDAVAITLPVTNPAQANKTSLHVFALSLQPAAQGRALALRGTRSTNSLLESSGAQSVEATVVNAGTVAVLAADGVSVGVEVPGARTVEAARVRRLDPGEQARVRVGIRNRAGTAPGTARDGSVTVTGRGAQAAAQKSRLTLGVADYQPTDASLSGHQAPYWFQGAKFGIFIHWGVYSVPAWSPVGKQYAEWYWNHMQDPANAVYGYHREKYGENFAYDDFIPMFTAEKFDPRAWVELFRDAGAQYHVLTSKHHEGFALWDTKVSDRNSVRMGPKRNLIKELFDASRRYTPELHRGLYFSMPEWFNPDNPWMGHAPRNPYTREPVPYTGYTAGRDFVKDYQAPQMLELIEGYDPELIWCDIGGANDSLNVLAEYFNHAKNRARPIEVTVNDRSGIGFHDFTTPEYTTYDNTVIAKWESSRGLDPFSYGYNQATPDDAYMTTEEVVHSLVDIVSKNGNFLLDIGPRADGTIPEIMQTRLRETGRWLRTNKEAIYDTTYWSRMAELGEDLRFTIRPDEAFYIHSLTRPGAKLTVEAPIPIRSGDKVTMLGHGRPLTWTLSNGALVIDVPEAARKAGRHAWVFKVHWRA
;
A
#
# COMPACT_ATOMS: atom_id res chain seq x y z
N MET A 1 -29.62 -10.38 24.95
CA MET A 1 -29.76 -8.91 24.81
C MET A 1 -28.39 -8.31 25.06
N GLY A 2 -27.90 -7.51 24.11
CA GLY A 2 -26.54 -7.02 24.02
C GLY A 2 -26.26 -6.65 22.56
N THR A 3 -26.85 -5.54 22.12
CA THR A 3 -26.85 -5.04 20.74
C THR A 3 -25.56 -4.28 20.46
N TYR A 4 -24.65 -4.86 19.68
CA TYR A 4 -23.56 -4.12 19.02
C TYR A 4 -24.11 -3.44 17.76
N PRO A 5 -23.97 -2.12 17.56
CA PRO A 5 -24.50 -1.46 16.38
C PRO A 5 -23.55 -1.66 15.19
N ARG A 6 -24.09 -2.30 14.13
CA ARG A 6 -23.53 -2.28 12.77
C ARG A 6 -23.46 -0.83 12.28
N ARG A 7 -22.27 -0.33 11.96
CA ARG A 7 -22.12 0.93 11.22
C ARG A 7 -22.47 0.72 9.75
N GLN A 8 -23.52 1.39 9.32
CA GLN A 8 -23.82 1.59 7.91
C GLN A 8 -22.95 2.76 7.39
N VAL A 9 -22.13 2.49 6.38
CA VAL A 9 -21.47 3.54 5.60
C VAL A 9 -22.44 3.96 4.50
N LEU A 10 -23.10 5.09 4.70
CA LEU A 10 -23.88 5.79 3.68
C LEU A 10 -23.10 7.04 3.30
N GLY A 11 -22.46 7.00 2.13
CA GLY A 11 -21.88 8.18 1.50
C GLY A 11 -22.99 9.11 1.04
N ALA A 12 -23.05 10.31 1.63
CA ALA A 12 -23.85 11.41 1.13
C ALA A 12 -22.91 12.56 0.78
N ALA A 13 -22.61 12.69 -0.51
CA ALA A 13 -21.98 13.87 -1.07
C ALA A 13 -23.02 15.00 -1.16
N ALA A 14 -22.78 16.12 -0.48
CA ALA A 14 -23.49 17.37 -0.70
C ALA A 14 -22.47 18.51 -0.69
N GLY A 15 -21.98 18.86 -1.87
CA GLY A 15 -21.16 20.04 -2.10
C GLY A 15 -22.02 21.30 -2.10
N VAL A 16 -21.72 22.25 -1.21
CA VAL A 16 -22.24 23.62 -1.28
C VAL A 16 -21.13 24.50 -1.83
N ALA A 17 -21.27 24.93 -3.09
CA ALA A 17 -20.40 25.89 -3.71
C ALA A 17 -20.70 27.30 -3.17
N ALA A 18 -19.71 27.90 -2.50
CA ALA A 18 -19.72 29.33 -2.19
C ALA A 18 -18.63 30.02 -3.03
N THR A 19 -19.05 30.67 -4.11
CA THR A 19 -18.22 31.54 -4.94
C THR A 19 -17.95 32.85 -4.19
N ALA A 20 -16.70 33.09 -3.80
CA ALA A 20 -16.22 34.41 -3.41
C ALA A 20 -15.13 34.85 -4.40
N ALA A 21 -15.50 35.80 -5.27
CA ALA A 21 -14.57 36.50 -6.14
C ALA A 21 -13.75 37.51 -5.32
N LEU A 22 -12.42 37.47 -5.44
CA LEU A 22 -11.52 38.52 -4.96
C LEU A 22 -10.63 39.01 -6.11
N PRO A 23 -10.23 40.30 -6.10
CA PRO A 23 -9.89 41.04 -7.31
C PRO A 23 -8.45 40.75 -7.77
N LEU A 24 -8.31 40.68 -9.10
CA LEU A 24 -7.04 40.75 -9.82
C LEU A 24 -6.37 42.10 -9.54
N THR A 25 -5.24 42.09 -8.82
CA THR A 25 -4.31 43.20 -8.80
C THR A 25 -3.11 42.91 -9.70
N SER A 26 -2.69 43.96 -10.41
CA SER A 26 -1.74 43.98 -11.51
C SER A 26 -0.32 43.55 -11.12
N ALA A 27 0.29 42.77 -12.02
CA ALA A 27 1.65 42.29 -11.97
C ALA A 27 2.72 43.39 -11.81
N THR A 28 3.68 43.15 -10.93
CA THR A 28 5.03 43.70 -10.98
C THR A 28 6.01 42.59 -11.37
N ALA A 29 6.85 42.88 -12.37
CA ALA A 29 7.75 41.94 -12.98
C ALA A 29 8.81 41.42 -11.99
N ALA A 30 8.75 40.13 -11.64
CA ALA A 30 9.82 39.45 -10.92
C ALA A 30 10.91 39.01 -11.93
N HIS A 31 12.15 39.39 -11.61
CA HIS A 31 13.33 39.19 -12.42
C HIS A 31 13.62 37.71 -12.72
N ALA A 32 13.92 37.42 -13.99
CA ALA A 32 14.57 36.18 -14.40
C ALA A 32 15.89 36.00 -13.64
N GLY A 33 15.93 35.02 -12.73
CA GLY A 33 17.16 34.60 -12.06
C GLY A 33 18.19 34.13 -13.09
N LYS A 34 19.40 34.71 -13.04
CA LYS A 34 20.56 34.28 -13.84
C LYS A 34 20.84 32.77 -13.62
N PRO A 35 21.40 32.07 -14.63
CA PRO A 35 21.85 30.69 -14.45
C PRO A 35 22.90 30.65 -13.35
N LEU A 36 22.68 29.82 -12.33
CA LEU A 36 23.69 29.50 -11.32
C LEU A 36 24.88 28.86 -12.05
N THR A 37 25.99 29.58 -12.10
CA THR A 37 27.27 29.12 -12.64
C THR A 37 27.72 27.86 -11.92
N GLU A 38 28.23 26.90 -12.70
CA GLU A 38 28.82 25.63 -12.27
C GLU A 38 29.99 25.84 -11.28
N HIS A 39 29.69 25.94 -9.99
CA HIS A 39 30.76 25.87 -8.99
C HIS A 39 31.21 24.41 -8.81
N ALA A 40 32.49 24.16 -9.13
CA ALA A 40 33.24 22.94 -8.87
C ALA A 40 33.64 22.79 -7.39
N GLY A 41 32.72 23.09 -6.47
CA GLY A 41 32.96 22.98 -5.03
C GLY A 41 32.87 21.53 -4.51
N PRO A 42 33.52 21.22 -3.36
CA PRO A 42 33.41 19.92 -2.69
C PRO A 42 31.98 19.65 -2.17
N TRP A 43 31.68 18.40 -1.81
CA TRP A 43 30.44 18.04 -1.13
C TRP A 43 30.35 18.73 0.22
N ALA A 44 29.26 19.46 0.46
CA ALA A 44 28.98 20.12 1.72
C ALA A 44 28.37 19.13 2.73
N PRO A 45 28.65 19.29 4.04
CA PRO A 45 27.97 18.51 5.07
C PRO A 45 26.48 18.86 5.12
N VAL A 46 25.65 17.86 5.43
CA VAL A 46 24.22 18.06 5.66
C VAL A 46 24.03 18.62 7.07
N PRO A 47 23.33 19.76 7.24
CA PRO A 47 23.06 20.31 8.56
C PRO A 47 22.19 19.37 9.41
N ASP A 48 22.39 19.40 10.72
CA ASP A 48 21.55 18.65 11.67
C ASP A 48 20.09 19.14 11.63
N PRO A 49 19.09 18.25 11.81
CA PRO A 49 17.70 18.66 11.94
C PRO A 49 17.48 19.54 13.17
N VAL A 50 16.53 20.47 13.04
CA VAL A 50 16.20 21.48 14.04
C VAL A 50 14.80 21.23 14.59
N PRO A 51 14.65 20.78 15.86
CA PRO A 51 13.35 20.69 16.50
C PRO A 51 12.65 22.04 16.59
N VAL A 52 11.34 22.06 16.32
CA VAL A 52 10.47 23.23 16.45
C VAL A 52 9.59 23.05 17.67
N PRO A 53 9.66 23.94 18.68
CA PRO A 53 8.79 23.88 19.85
C PRO A 53 7.31 24.05 19.46
N LEU A 54 6.45 23.14 19.95
CA LEU A 54 5.00 23.19 19.72
C LEU A 54 4.20 23.48 21.00
N ASP A 55 4.88 23.71 22.13
CA ASP A 55 4.26 23.77 23.46
C ASP A 55 3.16 24.83 23.58
N SER A 56 3.29 25.95 22.85
CA SER A 56 2.27 27.01 22.81
C SER A 56 1.03 26.66 22.00
N LEU A 57 1.08 25.59 21.20
CA LEU A 57 0.01 25.14 20.32
C LEU A 57 -0.70 23.89 20.82
N TYR A 58 -0.16 23.17 21.81
CA TYR A 58 -0.81 21.99 22.35
C TYR A 58 -2.20 22.36 22.89
N ASP A 59 -3.22 21.71 22.34
CA ASP A 59 -4.62 22.00 22.60
C ASP A 59 -5.37 20.81 23.20
N ASN A 60 -4.77 19.62 23.16
CA ASN A 60 -5.36 18.36 23.61
C ASN A 60 -4.45 17.62 24.59
N ASP A 61 -5.07 16.93 25.54
CA ASP A 61 -4.40 16.06 26.51
C ASP A 61 -4.54 14.61 26.07
N GLY A 62 -3.56 14.11 25.32
CA GLY A 62 -3.59 12.76 24.74
C GLY A 62 -2.73 11.72 25.45
N VAL A 63 -1.99 12.10 26.51
CA VAL A 63 -0.98 11.27 27.19
C VAL A 63 -1.16 11.41 28.70
N ASP A 64 -1.58 10.33 29.36
CA ASP A 64 -1.72 10.26 30.83
C ASP A 64 -0.54 9.50 31.47
N THR A 65 -0.39 9.58 32.79
CA THR A 65 0.57 8.76 33.56
C THR A 65 -0.11 7.97 34.65
N ALA A 66 0.50 6.86 35.09
CA ALA A 66 -0.02 6.00 36.15
C ALA A 66 -0.64 6.73 37.36
N SER A 67 -0.08 7.88 37.74
CA SER A 67 -0.49 8.71 38.86
C SER A 67 -1.50 9.81 38.55
N GLU A 68 -1.65 10.21 37.29
CA GLU A 68 -2.49 11.34 36.89
C GLU A 68 -3.26 10.98 35.61
N ARG A 69 -4.59 10.96 35.74
CA ARG A 69 -5.55 10.48 34.74
C ARG A 69 -6.57 11.55 34.39
N GLY A 70 -7.17 11.42 33.22
CA GLY A 70 -8.33 12.21 32.81
C GLY A 70 -8.14 12.95 31.50
N GLY A 71 -7.07 12.64 30.76
CA GLY A 71 -6.91 13.07 29.38
C GLY A 71 -7.92 12.39 28.45
N ASP A 72 -7.92 12.86 27.20
CA ASP A 72 -8.78 12.37 26.14
C ASP A 72 -8.08 12.56 24.78
N PHE A 73 -7.40 11.51 24.31
CA PHE A 73 -6.74 11.54 23.00
C PHE A 73 -7.75 11.50 21.87
N ASP A 74 -8.73 10.59 21.93
CA ASP A 74 -9.62 10.30 20.81
C ASP A 74 -11.00 10.97 20.90
N GLY A 75 -11.35 11.56 22.03
CA GLY A 75 -12.69 12.09 22.31
C GLY A 75 -13.63 11.07 22.97
N SER A 76 -13.13 9.90 23.37
CA SER A 76 -13.85 8.90 24.16
C SER A 76 -13.23 8.63 25.54
N GLY A 77 -12.19 9.37 25.93
CA GLY A 77 -11.47 9.24 27.20
C GLY A 77 -10.30 8.26 27.16
N TYR A 78 -9.86 7.81 25.98
CA TYR A 78 -8.67 6.97 25.89
C TYR A 78 -7.41 7.81 25.73
N THR A 79 -6.28 7.39 26.30
CA THR A 79 -4.99 8.11 26.21
C THR A 79 -3.80 7.17 26.03
N PHE A 80 -2.69 7.70 25.54
CA PHE A 80 -1.41 7.01 25.55
C PHE A 80 -0.85 6.93 26.98
N PRO A 81 -0.13 5.84 27.34
CA PRO A 81 0.57 5.75 28.60
C PRO A 81 1.94 6.45 28.53
N GLY A 82 2.04 7.59 29.20
CA GLY A 82 3.21 8.45 29.23
C GLY A 82 4.47 7.80 29.79
N GLU A 83 4.33 6.80 30.66
CA GLU A 83 5.48 6.01 31.16
C GLU A 83 6.10 5.08 30.12
N GLU A 84 5.40 4.78 29.03
CA GLU A 84 5.90 3.97 27.89
C GLU A 84 6.41 4.86 26.74
N LEU A 85 6.24 6.18 26.86
CA LEU A 85 6.64 7.16 25.85
C LEU A 85 7.86 7.97 26.32
N PRO A 86 8.68 8.47 25.38
CA PRO A 86 9.80 9.33 25.72
C PRO A 86 9.33 10.68 26.27
N THR A 87 10.22 11.44 26.92
CA THR A 87 9.96 12.83 27.31
C THR A 87 11.14 13.72 26.94
N GLY A 88 10.85 14.95 26.49
CA GLY A 88 11.89 15.91 26.11
C GLY A 88 12.59 15.56 24.79
N ARG A 89 13.92 15.75 24.74
CA ARG A 89 14.66 15.53 23.49
C ARG A 89 14.79 14.03 23.21
N VAL A 90 14.20 13.57 22.12
CA VAL A 90 14.25 12.18 21.65
C VAL A 90 14.69 12.12 20.20
N GLU A 91 15.35 11.04 19.82
CA GLU A 91 15.65 10.75 18.42
C GLU A 91 14.73 9.64 17.92
N VAL A 92 13.99 9.90 16.85
CA VAL A 92 13.09 8.94 16.19
C VAL A 92 13.52 8.84 14.74
N ASP A 93 13.86 7.63 14.29
CA ASP A 93 14.35 7.36 12.92
C ASP A 93 15.54 8.24 12.49
N GLY A 94 16.42 8.61 13.42
CA GLY A 94 17.57 9.48 13.17
C GLY A 94 17.25 10.98 13.14
N VAL A 95 16.02 11.37 13.47
CA VAL A 95 15.58 12.77 13.55
C VAL A 95 15.35 13.15 15.01
N PRO A 96 16.05 14.18 15.54
CA PRO A 96 15.79 14.67 16.89
C PRO A 96 14.46 15.43 16.92
N PHE A 97 13.67 15.23 17.97
CA PHE A 97 12.41 15.93 18.26
C PHE A 97 12.43 16.49 19.68
N ALA A 98 11.65 17.55 19.91
CA ALA A 98 11.24 17.96 21.24
C ALA A 98 9.88 17.31 21.52
N PHE A 99 9.88 16.16 22.20
CA PHE A 99 8.66 15.44 22.55
C PHE A 99 8.01 16.05 23.80
N PRO A 100 6.67 16.15 23.83
CA PRO A 100 5.92 16.73 24.95
C PRO A 100 6.20 16.01 26.27
N ALA A 101 5.98 16.72 27.38
CA ALA A 101 5.99 16.11 28.71
C ALA A 101 4.64 15.43 29.00
N SER A 102 4.68 14.27 29.65
CA SER A 102 3.51 13.48 30.04
C SER A 102 2.93 13.89 31.40
N ALA A 103 2.99 15.18 31.78
CA ALA A 103 2.43 15.60 33.06
C ALA A 103 0.89 15.56 33.01
N GLY A 104 0.24 15.13 34.07
CA GLY A 104 -1.21 14.95 34.10
C GLY A 104 -1.98 16.24 33.91
N GLY A 105 -3.00 16.19 33.05
CA GLY A 105 -3.80 17.36 32.67
C GLY A 105 -3.06 18.34 31.76
N ALA A 106 -1.80 18.08 31.41
CA ALA A 106 -1.06 18.92 30.48
C ALA A 106 -1.48 18.60 29.05
N LYS A 107 -1.74 19.65 28.27
CA LYS A 107 -1.92 19.47 26.83
C LYS A 107 -0.58 19.09 26.21
N ASN A 108 -0.57 17.99 25.46
CA ASN A 108 0.64 17.34 24.98
C ASN A 108 0.59 17.01 23.48
N ASN A 109 -0.50 17.33 22.80
CA ASN A 109 -0.56 17.25 21.35
C ASN A 109 -1.41 18.39 20.77
N VAL A 110 -1.22 18.66 19.48
CA VAL A 110 -2.06 19.55 18.67
C VAL A 110 -3.06 18.71 17.88
N VAL A 111 -4.35 19.01 17.94
CA VAL A 111 -5.35 18.47 17.00
C VAL A 111 -5.37 19.36 15.77
N ALA A 112 -5.03 18.84 14.59
CA ALA A 112 -4.88 19.66 13.38
C ALA A 112 -6.22 20.27 12.92
N LEU A 113 -6.38 21.57 13.18
CA LEU A 113 -7.56 22.40 12.92
C LEU A 113 -7.21 23.72 12.21
N GLY A 114 -6.07 23.78 11.51
CA GLY A 114 -5.62 24.98 10.80
C GLY A 114 -4.68 25.90 11.60
N GLN A 115 -4.11 25.42 12.70
CA GLN A 115 -3.11 26.16 13.48
C GLN A 115 -1.92 26.54 12.60
N ARG A 116 -1.37 27.73 12.84
CA ARG A 116 -0.15 28.22 12.19
C ARG A 116 1.04 28.01 13.11
N VAL A 117 1.98 27.19 12.66
CA VAL A 117 3.27 26.94 13.30
C VAL A 117 4.31 27.88 12.69
N GLU A 118 4.83 28.82 13.48
CA GLU A 118 5.95 29.66 13.04
C GLU A 118 7.24 28.85 13.00
N LEU A 119 8.04 29.06 11.97
CA LEU A 119 9.32 28.40 11.77
C LEU A 119 10.46 29.40 11.92
N PRO A 120 11.65 28.98 12.41
CA PRO A 120 12.86 29.74 12.15
C PRO A 120 12.98 29.98 10.63
N GLN A 121 13.19 31.23 10.23
CA GLN A 121 13.32 31.54 8.80
C GLN A 121 14.55 30.81 8.22
N GLY A 122 14.32 30.01 7.18
CA GLY A 122 15.42 29.29 6.53
C GLY A 122 14.97 28.40 5.38
N ARG A 123 15.95 27.77 4.74
CA ARG A 123 15.73 26.82 3.64
C ARG A 123 15.76 25.41 4.17
N TYR A 124 14.71 24.65 3.89
CA TYR A 124 14.51 23.32 4.42
C TYR A 124 14.16 22.35 3.30
N LEU A 125 14.62 21.12 3.41
CA LEU A 125 14.23 20.02 2.52
C LEU A 125 12.83 19.51 2.87
N SER A 126 12.56 19.43 4.17
CA SER A 126 11.34 18.86 4.72
C SER A 126 11.12 19.24 6.19
N ALA A 127 9.88 19.05 6.61
CA ALA A 127 9.40 19.12 7.97
C ALA A 127 8.89 17.72 8.33
N VAL A 128 9.54 17.09 9.31
CA VAL A 128 9.17 15.76 9.80
C VAL A 128 8.31 15.96 11.05
N PHE A 129 7.18 15.26 11.11
CA PHE A 129 6.22 15.32 12.20
C PHE A 129 6.09 13.97 12.88
N LEU A 130 5.85 13.98 14.18
CA LEU A 130 5.32 12.82 14.90
C LEU A 130 3.80 12.96 14.96
N THR A 131 3.08 12.01 14.35
CA THR A 131 1.63 12.10 14.13
C THR A 131 0.90 10.81 14.46
N ALA A 132 -0.36 10.94 14.88
CA ALA A 132 -1.29 9.82 15.00
C ALA A 132 -2.70 10.26 14.57
N GLY A 133 -3.46 9.35 13.99
CA GLY A 133 -4.89 9.49 13.74
C GLY A 133 -5.70 8.87 14.88
N SER A 134 -6.85 9.44 15.19
CA SER A 134 -7.89 8.78 15.99
C SER A 134 -9.05 8.37 15.09
N TYR A 135 -9.71 7.24 15.38
CA TYR A 135 -10.83 6.70 14.58
C TYR A 135 -10.52 6.51 13.09
N GLY A 136 -9.30 6.09 12.76
CA GLY A 136 -8.85 5.87 11.40
C GLY A 136 -7.67 6.75 11.00
N ASN A 137 -7.13 6.47 9.81
CA ASN A 137 -6.07 7.31 9.24
C ASN A 137 -6.63 8.72 8.99
N ALA A 138 -5.93 9.73 9.50
CA ALA A 138 -6.36 11.12 9.40
C ALA A 138 -5.36 11.89 8.53
N SER A 139 -5.85 12.76 7.65
CA SER A 139 -4.98 13.56 6.82
C SER A 139 -5.64 14.81 6.24
N GLY A 140 -4.83 15.72 5.71
CA GLY A 140 -5.29 16.86 4.93
C GLY A 140 -4.13 17.64 4.30
N ARG A 141 -4.45 18.77 3.66
CA ARG A 141 -3.43 19.63 3.03
C ARG A 141 -2.89 20.66 4.02
N ALA A 142 -1.59 20.57 4.30
CA ALA A 142 -0.85 21.63 4.99
C ALA A 142 -0.40 22.70 3.99
N THR A 143 -0.26 23.95 4.45
CA THR A 143 0.25 25.06 3.65
C THR A 143 1.59 25.53 4.21
N VAL A 144 2.64 25.51 3.40
CA VAL A 144 3.94 26.11 3.74
C VAL A 144 3.94 27.55 3.25
N HIS A 145 4.37 28.46 4.11
CA HIS A 145 4.47 29.89 3.82
C HIS A 145 5.93 30.28 3.70
N TYR A 146 6.25 31.07 2.67
CA TYR A 146 7.61 31.54 2.39
C TYR A 146 7.73 33.06 2.62
N ALA A 147 8.95 33.51 2.90
CA ALA A 147 9.26 34.92 3.17
C ALA A 147 8.95 35.86 2.00
N ASP A 148 8.87 35.35 0.77
CA ASP A 148 8.49 36.09 -0.43
C ASP A 148 6.96 36.26 -0.59
N GLY A 149 6.17 35.76 0.37
CA GLY A 149 4.71 35.79 0.36
C GLY A 149 4.05 34.68 -0.46
N SER A 150 4.84 33.83 -1.13
CA SER A 150 4.32 32.65 -1.82
C SER A 150 3.99 31.51 -0.85
N THR A 151 3.22 30.54 -1.34
CA THR A 151 2.90 29.32 -0.59
C THR A 151 3.05 28.08 -1.46
N THR A 152 3.26 26.94 -0.80
CA THR A 152 3.08 25.61 -1.39
C THR A 152 2.15 24.80 -0.51
N THR A 153 1.48 23.79 -1.08
CA THR A 153 0.69 22.85 -0.29
C THR A 153 1.21 21.44 -0.49
N ALA A 154 1.22 20.67 0.59
CA ALA A 154 1.55 19.26 0.57
C ALA A 154 0.69 18.57 1.63
N ALA A 155 0.49 17.27 1.45
CA ALA A 155 -0.32 16.54 2.37
C ALA A 155 0.43 16.22 3.67
N LEU A 156 -0.30 16.23 4.76
CA LEU A 156 0.15 15.78 6.08
C LEU A 156 -0.92 14.86 6.65
N GLY A 157 -0.50 13.73 7.20
CA GLY A 157 -1.41 12.77 7.80
C GLY A 157 -0.76 11.93 8.87
N GLY A 158 -1.49 10.96 9.40
CA GLY A 158 -1.05 10.01 10.40
C GLY A 158 -1.93 8.76 10.36
N ALA A 159 -1.33 7.61 10.62
CA ALA A 159 -2.06 6.34 10.72
C ALA A 159 -2.89 6.31 12.00
N ASP A 160 -3.99 5.56 11.99
CA ASP A 160 -4.80 5.34 13.19
C ASP A 160 -3.96 4.73 14.31
N TRP A 161 -3.95 5.38 15.46
CA TRP A 161 -3.15 5.00 16.62
C TRP A 161 -3.43 3.56 17.08
N TYR A 162 -4.64 3.05 16.83
CA TYR A 162 -5.13 1.74 17.27
C TYR A 162 -4.78 0.59 16.30
N SER A 163 -4.49 0.91 15.03
CA SER A 163 -4.29 -0.08 13.96
C SER A 163 -2.83 -0.24 13.53
N ALA A 164 -1.94 0.69 13.92
CA ALA A 164 -0.57 0.75 13.43
C ALA A 164 0.47 0.69 14.56
N GLY A 165 1.52 -0.10 14.34
CA GLY A 165 2.80 0.14 15.01
C GLY A 165 3.39 1.45 14.49
N GLY A 166 3.69 2.39 15.39
CA GLY A 166 4.37 3.65 15.06
C GLY A 166 5.88 3.57 15.33
N SER A 167 6.64 4.56 14.84
CA SER A 167 8.05 4.73 15.21
C SER A 167 8.23 4.88 16.73
N LEU A 168 7.19 5.35 17.42
CA LEU A 168 6.97 5.20 18.85
C LEU A 168 5.72 4.35 19.08
N SER A 169 5.74 3.47 20.07
CA SER A 169 4.57 2.64 20.39
C SER A 169 4.52 2.32 21.86
N ALA A 170 3.31 2.24 22.40
CA ALA A 170 3.05 1.76 23.75
C ALA A 170 2.32 0.40 23.71
N PRO A 171 2.65 -0.53 24.61
CA PRO A 171 2.04 -1.87 24.63
C PRO A 171 0.56 -1.90 25.05
N TYR A 172 0.04 -0.80 25.60
CA TYR A 172 -1.34 -0.65 26.06
C TYR A 172 -1.78 0.80 25.91
N ARG A 173 -3.05 1.08 26.20
CA ARG A 173 -3.61 2.42 26.36
C ARG A 173 -4.41 2.54 27.65
N TYR A 174 -4.64 3.76 28.11
CA TYR A 174 -5.55 4.00 29.24
C TYR A 174 -6.97 4.20 28.74
N GLY A 175 -7.92 3.58 29.45
CA GLY A 175 -9.34 3.75 29.24
C GLY A 175 -9.93 4.92 30.04
N PRO A 176 -11.21 5.27 29.78
CA PRO A 176 -11.86 6.45 30.36
C PRO A 176 -12.03 6.40 31.88
N ASP A 177 -12.00 5.20 32.45
CA ASP A 177 -12.04 4.94 33.89
C ASP A 177 -10.63 4.76 34.49
N GLY A 178 -9.57 5.01 33.70
CA GLY A 178 -8.18 4.84 34.07
C GLY A 178 -7.70 3.38 34.03
N THR A 179 -8.53 2.44 33.55
CA THR A 179 -8.12 1.05 33.36
C THR A 179 -7.08 0.91 32.26
N ARG A 180 -6.25 -0.13 32.35
CA ARG A 180 -5.29 -0.48 31.32
C ARG A 180 -5.96 -1.41 30.31
N ASP A 181 -6.09 -0.94 29.07
CA ASP A 181 -6.51 -1.72 27.91
C ASP A 181 -5.24 -2.19 27.18
N GLU A 182 -4.97 -3.50 27.20
CA GLU A 182 -3.75 -4.14 26.65
C GLU A 182 -3.61 -4.06 25.11
N HIS A 183 -4.39 -3.20 24.48
CA HIS A 183 -4.26 -2.92 23.05
C HIS A 183 -3.10 -1.97 22.77
N ARG A 184 -2.19 -2.39 21.91
CA ARG A 184 -1.02 -1.60 21.50
C ARG A 184 -1.45 -0.36 20.72
N VAL A 185 -0.80 0.78 20.98
CA VAL A 185 -1.04 2.04 20.26
C VAL A 185 0.26 2.70 19.79
N GLY A 186 0.19 3.49 18.71
CA GLY A 186 1.38 4.02 18.03
C GLY A 186 1.32 5.48 17.62
N ILE A 187 2.51 6.12 17.57
CA ILE A 187 2.76 7.43 16.96
C ILE A 187 3.76 7.22 15.81
N GLY A 188 3.34 7.57 14.60
CA GLY A 188 4.14 7.44 13.38
C GLY A 188 4.91 8.70 13.00
N THR A 189 5.78 8.60 12.00
CA THR A 189 6.45 9.72 11.36
C THR A 189 5.75 10.09 10.05
N SER A 190 5.61 11.40 9.80
CA SER A 190 5.09 11.95 8.54
C SER A 190 5.98 13.08 8.05
N GLU A 191 6.30 13.09 6.76
CA GLU A 191 7.20 14.09 6.16
C GLU A 191 6.43 15.02 5.22
N LEU A 192 6.54 16.32 5.46
CA LEU A 192 6.03 17.38 4.61
C LEU A 192 7.20 17.96 3.82
N TRP A 193 7.09 18.00 2.49
CA TRP A 193 8.10 18.62 1.64
C TRP A 193 8.07 20.16 1.75
N LEU A 194 9.25 20.78 1.82
CA LEU A 194 9.45 22.23 1.74
C LEU A 194 10.32 22.55 0.52
N ASP A 195 10.06 23.67 -0.16
CA ASP A 195 10.89 24.10 -1.30
C ASP A 195 12.27 24.56 -0.78
N PRO A 196 13.35 23.80 -1.04
CA PRO A 196 14.67 24.12 -0.50
C PRO A 196 15.32 25.34 -1.19
N GLN A 197 14.66 25.92 -2.19
CA GLN A 197 15.10 27.16 -2.85
C GLN A 197 14.49 28.41 -2.22
N ARG A 198 13.50 28.28 -1.34
CA ARG A 198 12.78 29.39 -0.70
C ARG A 198 12.96 29.36 0.82
N ASP A 199 12.90 30.54 1.43
CA ASP A 199 12.99 30.68 2.87
C ASP A 199 11.60 30.47 3.48
N ALA A 200 11.37 29.31 4.10
CA ALA A 200 10.12 29.01 4.79
C ALA A 200 10.06 29.77 6.12
N VAL A 201 8.87 30.25 6.47
CA VAL A 201 8.63 31.04 7.69
C VAL A 201 7.51 30.49 8.54
N ALA A 202 6.59 29.70 7.98
CA ALA A 202 5.52 29.06 8.75
C ALA A 202 4.93 27.85 8.03
N ILE A 203 4.25 26.98 8.78
CA ILE A 203 3.38 25.92 8.27
C ILE A 203 2.00 26.10 8.89
N THR A 204 0.95 26.17 8.07
CA THR A 204 -0.43 26.00 8.51
C THR A 204 -0.79 24.52 8.42
N LEU A 205 -1.14 23.92 9.57
CA LEU A 205 -1.59 22.54 9.66
C LEU A 205 -2.90 22.33 8.85
N PRO A 206 -3.20 21.12 8.39
CA PRO A 206 -4.49 20.85 7.77
C PRO A 206 -5.65 21.04 8.76
N VAL A 207 -6.85 21.23 8.22
CA VAL A 207 -8.10 21.19 9.00
C VAL A 207 -8.67 19.78 8.88
N THR A 208 -8.69 19.04 9.99
CA THR A 208 -9.32 17.72 10.09
C THR A 208 -10.61 17.81 10.91
N ASN A 209 -10.87 16.87 11.82
CA ASN A 209 -11.95 16.99 12.80
C ASN A 209 -11.37 17.30 14.19
N PRO A 210 -12.15 17.92 15.10
CA PRO A 210 -11.79 17.97 16.51
C PRO A 210 -11.76 16.56 17.10
N ALA A 211 -10.92 16.33 18.12
CA ALA A 211 -10.86 15.08 18.87
C ALA A 211 -12.23 14.79 19.52
N GLN A 212 -12.99 13.91 18.89
CA GLN A 212 -14.36 13.57 19.25
C GLN A 212 -14.62 12.11 18.92
N ALA A 213 -15.39 11.46 19.77
CA ALA A 213 -15.85 10.10 19.55
C ALA A 213 -16.37 9.91 18.11
N ASN A 214 -15.79 8.94 17.40
CA ASN A 214 -16.19 8.51 16.07
C ASN A 214 -15.91 9.53 14.95
N LYS A 215 -15.01 10.49 15.18
CA LYS A 215 -14.55 11.45 14.17
C LYS A 215 -13.06 11.31 13.96
N THR A 216 -12.68 11.12 12.70
CA THR A 216 -11.28 10.95 12.32
C THR A 216 -10.51 12.26 12.48
N SER A 217 -9.52 12.29 13.37
CA SER A 217 -8.79 13.51 13.72
C SER A 217 -7.28 13.29 13.64
N LEU A 218 -6.53 14.28 13.15
CA LEU A 218 -5.07 14.21 13.07
C LEU A 218 -4.43 14.90 14.27
N HIS A 219 -3.54 14.18 14.95
CA HIS A 219 -2.82 14.65 16.13
C HIS A 219 -1.34 14.82 15.80
N VAL A 220 -0.73 15.92 16.24
CA VAL A 220 0.69 16.23 16.07
C VAL A 220 1.34 16.35 17.45
N PHE A 221 2.37 15.55 17.69
CA PHE A 221 3.12 15.52 18.96
C PHE A 221 4.42 16.31 18.90
N ALA A 222 5.11 16.30 17.76
CA ALA A 222 6.37 17.03 17.60
C ALA A 222 6.66 17.34 16.13
N LEU A 223 7.53 18.32 15.90
CA LEU A 223 7.99 18.76 14.58
C LEU A 223 9.50 19.01 14.60
N SER A 224 10.18 18.59 13.54
CA SER A 224 11.59 18.96 13.27
C SER A 224 11.80 19.30 11.81
N LEU A 225 12.63 20.30 11.54
CA LEU A 225 12.96 20.76 10.20
C LEU A 225 14.31 20.20 9.78
N GLN A 226 14.43 19.74 8.53
CA GLN A 226 15.70 19.35 7.94
C GLN A 226 16.25 20.51 7.10
N PRO A 227 17.29 21.25 7.55
CA PRO A 227 17.84 22.36 6.77
C PRO A 227 18.51 21.86 5.48
N ALA A 228 18.43 22.67 4.43
CA ALA A 228 19.14 22.44 3.19
C ALA A 228 20.59 22.94 3.29
N ALA A 229 21.54 22.14 2.80
CA ALA A 229 22.94 22.53 2.71
C ALA A 229 23.17 23.45 1.51
N GLN A 230 23.98 24.49 1.66
CA GLN A 230 24.37 25.32 0.52
C GLN A 230 25.35 24.55 -0.39
N GLY A 231 25.05 24.46 -1.68
CA GLY A 231 25.88 23.73 -2.64
C GLY A 231 25.40 22.30 -2.88
N ARG A 232 26.32 21.38 -3.21
CA ARG A 232 26.01 19.95 -3.38
C ARG A 232 26.15 19.24 -2.05
N ALA A 233 25.11 18.56 -1.60
CA ALA A 233 25.16 17.70 -0.43
C ALA A 233 24.28 16.47 -0.65
N LEU A 234 24.75 15.32 -0.22
CA LEU A 234 23.99 14.08 -0.25
C LEU A 234 23.82 13.55 1.17
N ALA A 235 22.66 12.99 1.46
CA ALA A 235 22.41 12.23 2.68
C ALA A 235 22.02 10.78 2.31
N LEU A 236 22.25 9.87 3.25
CA LEU A 236 21.70 8.53 3.23
C LEU A 236 20.58 8.42 4.28
N ARG A 237 19.52 7.70 3.93
CA ARG A 237 18.43 7.33 4.84
C ARG A 237 18.04 5.86 4.61
N GLY A 238 17.46 5.24 5.64
CA GLY A 238 16.81 3.93 5.51
C GLY A 238 17.72 2.79 5.07
N THR A 239 19.01 2.85 5.37
CA THR A 239 19.96 1.80 4.97
C THR A 239 19.65 0.49 5.68
N ARG A 240 19.28 -0.56 4.93
CA ARG A 240 19.01 -1.88 5.51
C ARG A 240 19.35 -3.01 4.55
N SER A 241 19.73 -4.15 5.12
CA SER A 241 19.79 -5.40 4.35
C SER A 241 18.39 -5.82 3.96
N THR A 242 18.25 -6.35 2.74
CA THR A 242 16.98 -6.93 2.27
C THR A 242 17.12 -8.45 2.18
N ASN A 243 15.98 -9.14 2.18
CA ASN A 243 15.89 -10.55 1.82
C ASN A 243 15.84 -10.76 0.28
N SER A 244 15.62 -9.68 -0.48
CA SER A 244 15.48 -9.72 -1.92
C SER A 244 16.80 -9.88 -2.68
N LEU A 245 16.73 -10.54 -3.82
CA LEU A 245 17.85 -10.72 -4.74
C LEU A 245 17.80 -9.70 -5.87
N LEU A 246 18.97 -9.22 -6.32
CA LEU A 246 19.06 -8.49 -7.57
C LEU A 246 18.88 -9.45 -8.75
N GLU A 247 17.96 -9.14 -9.66
CA GLU A 247 17.68 -9.99 -10.83
C GLU A 247 18.93 -10.17 -11.72
N SER A 248 19.72 -9.11 -11.88
CA SER A 248 20.92 -9.07 -12.71
C SER A 248 22.03 -10.02 -12.24
N SER A 249 22.21 -10.15 -10.92
CA SER A 249 23.38 -10.82 -10.34
C SER A 249 23.04 -11.95 -9.35
N GLY A 250 21.78 -12.12 -8.97
CA GLY A 250 21.36 -13.02 -7.88
C GLY A 250 21.97 -12.67 -6.53
N ALA A 251 22.52 -11.46 -6.38
CA ALA A 251 23.14 -11.00 -5.14
C ALA A 251 22.07 -10.51 -4.16
N GLN A 252 22.27 -10.72 -2.86
CA GLN A 252 21.44 -10.07 -1.84
C GLN A 252 21.55 -8.55 -2.01
N SER A 253 20.42 -7.83 -1.96
CA SER A 253 20.47 -6.36 -1.96
C SER A 253 20.56 -5.75 -0.56
N VAL A 254 21.26 -4.62 -0.47
CA VAL A 254 21.14 -3.63 0.59
C VAL A 254 20.41 -2.43 0.00
N GLU A 255 19.28 -2.06 0.59
CA GLU A 255 18.51 -0.88 0.19
C GLU A 255 19.07 0.36 0.90
N ALA A 256 19.09 1.49 0.19
CA ALA A 256 19.38 2.80 0.75
C ALA A 256 18.63 3.88 -0.01
N THR A 257 18.26 4.96 0.67
CA THR A 257 17.69 6.16 0.04
C THR A 257 18.76 7.25 -0.01
N VAL A 258 19.12 7.69 -1.21
CA VAL A 258 20.00 8.83 -1.45
C VAL A 258 19.15 10.08 -1.57
N VAL A 259 19.40 11.08 -0.75
CA VAL A 259 18.68 12.36 -0.75
C VAL A 259 19.62 13.46 -1.23
N ASN A 260 19.19 14.29 -2.19
CA ASN A 260 19.87 15.54 -2.47
C ASN A 260 19.52 16.57 -1.39
N ALA A 261 20.40 16.68 -0.40
CA ALA A 261 20.26 17.58 0.72
C ALA A 261 20.83 18.98 0.45
N GLY A 262 21.34 19.21 -0.76
CA GLY A 262 21.93 20.48 -1.18
C GLY A 262 20.95 21.40 -1.89
N THR A 263 21.40 22.63 -2.17
CA THR A 263 20.72 23.59 -3.05
C THR A 263 21.15 23.46 -4.52
N VAL A 264 22.09 22.56 -4.83
CA VAL A 264 22.55 22.27 -6.19
C VAL A 264 22.10 20.87 -6.62
N ALA A 265 21.54 20.84 -7.82
CA ALA A 265 21.22 19.63 -8.55
C ALA A 265 22.38 18.61 -8.64
N VAL A 266 22.05 17.34 -8.45
CA VAL A 266 22.91 16.20 -8.81
C VAL A 266 22.55 15.73 -10.22
N LEU A 267 23.56 15.51 -11.05
CA LEU A 267 23.45 15.11 -12.45
C LEU A 267 24.36 13.91 -12.75
N ALA A 268 24.18 13.29 -13.93
CA ALA A 268 24.94 12.11 -14.32
C ALA A 268 26.45 12.36 -14.33
N ALA A 269 26.87 13.59 -14.67
CA ALA A 269 28.25 14.04 -14.64
C ALA A 269 28.87 14.08 -13.22
N ASP A 270 28.06 14.17 -12.16
CA ASP A 270 28.57 14.05 -10.79
C ASP A 270 28.99 12.61 -10.45
N GLY A 271 28.60 11.63 -11.27
CA GLY A 271 29.07 10.25 -11.18
C GLY A 271 28.71 9.55 -9.86
N VAL A 272 27.52 9.82 -9.33
CA VAL A 272 27.11 9.32 -8.00
C VAL A 272 26.94 7.80 -8.01
N SER A 273 27.62 7.14 -7.08
CA SER A 273 27.60 5.69 -6.89
C SER A 273 27.46 5.35 -5.40
N VAL A 274 26.66 4.32 -5.11
CA VAL A 274 26.43 3.82 -3.75
C VAL A 274 27.05 2.43 -3.59
N GLY A 275 27.85 2.26 -2.53
CA GLY A 275 28.52 1.03 -2.19
C GLY A 275 28.27 0.60 -0.74
N VAL A 276 28.61 -0.64 -0.44
CA VAL A 276 28.55 -1.22 0.91
C VAL A 276 29.92 -1.77 1.29
N GLU A 277 30.40 -1.33 2.44
CA GLU A 277 31.62 -1.80 3.09
C GLU A 277 31.25 -2.50 4.39
N VAL A 278 31.37 -3.82 4.43
CA VAL A 278 31.04 -4.61 5.62
C VAL A 278 31.96 -5.83 5.72
N PRO A 279 32.55 -6.12 6.90
CA PRO A 279 33.30 -7.34 7.12
C PRO A 279 32.42 -8.58 6.85
N GLY A 280 32.92 -9.54 6.07
CA GLY A 280 32.18 -10.75 5.73
C GLY A 280 31.36 -10.68 4.44
N ALA A 281 31.26 -9.52 3.77
CA ALA A 281 30.71 -9.43 2.41
C ALA A 281 31.53 -8.49 1.51
N ARG A 282 31.18 -8.45 0.22
CA ARG A 282 31.69 -7.45 -0.72
C ARG A 282 30.54 -6.93 -1.57
N THR A 283 30.59 -5.64 -1.91
CA THR A 283 29.78 -5.10 -3.00
C THR A 283 30.18 -5.79 -4.30
N VAL A 284 29.20 -6.35 -5.01
CA VAL A 284 29.36 -6.93 -6.35
C VAL A 284 28.65 -6.11 -7.41
N GLU A 285 27.69 -5.27 -7.00
CA GLU A 285 26.92 -4.42 -7.89
C GLU A 285 26.60 -3.11 -7.16
N ALA A 286 27.33 -2.05 -7.50
CA ALA A 286 27.10 -0.72 -6.94
C ALA A 286 25.86 -0.08 -7.58
N ALA A 287 25.06 0.62 -6.77
CA ALA A 287 23.95 1.39 -7.30
C ALA A 287 24.44 2.74 -7.85
N ARG A 288 23.70 3.33 -8.78
CA ARG A 288 24.01 4.65 -9.34
C ARG A 288 22.81 5.56 -9.20
N VAL A 289 23.07 6.85 -9.06
CA VAL A 289 22.04 7.90 -9.08
C VAL A 289 22.45 8.87 -10.18
N ARG A 290 21.57 9.08 -11.16
CA ARG A 290 21.88 9.94 -12.32
C ARG A 290 21.32 11.34 -12.14
N ARG A 291 20.23 11.49 -11.40
CA ARG A 291 19.60 12.79 -11.27
C ARG A 291 18.83 12.89 -9.96
N LEU A 292 19.11 13.97 -9.23
CA LEU A 292 18.29 14.42 -8.10
C LEU A 292 18.33 15.95 -8.04
N ASP A 293 17.18 16.60 -8.22
CA ASP A 293 17.05 18.02 -7.88
C ASP A 293 17.08 18.25 -6.35
N PRO A 294 17.37 19.49 -5.89
CA PRO A 294 17.36 19.83 -4.46
C PRO A 294 16.11 19.31 -3.74
N GLY A 295 16.29 18.53 -2.67
CA GLY A 295 15.21 17.91 -1.88
C GLY A 295 14.57 16.67 -2.52
N GLU A 296 15.10 16.14 -3.61
CA GLU A 296 14.65 14.85 -4.18
C GLU A 296 15.36 13.68 -3.53
N GLN A 297 14.77 12.49 -3.70
CA GLN A 297 15.34 11.25 -3.21
C GLN A 297 15.21 10.11 -4.22
N ALA A 298 16.20 9.22 -4.21
CA ALA A 298 16.20 7.97 -4.96
C ALA A 298 16.46 6.80 -4.02
N ARG A 299 15.54 5.84 -4.01
CA ARG A 299 15.73 4.55 -3.34
C ARG A 299 16.47 3.62 -4.28
N VAL A 300 17.61 3.12 -3.82
CA VAL A 300 18.55 2.34 -4.62
C VAL A 300 18.88 1.02 -3.93
N ARG A 301 19.31 0.03 -4.71
CA ARG A 301 19.71 -1.29 -4.24
C ARG A 301 21.16 -1.56 -4.60
N VAL A 302 21.98 -1.89 -3.62
CA VAL A 302 23.39 -2.29 -3.79
C VAL A 302 23.48 -3.80 -3.62
N GLY A 303 24.04 -4.50 -4.59
CA GLY A 303 24.23 -5.95 -4.55
C GLY A 303 25.47 -6.33 -3.74
N ILE A 304 25.29 -7.18 -2.74
CA ILE A 304 26.37 -7.74 -1.92
C ILE A 304 26.42 -9.26 -2.02
N ARG A 305 27.63 -9.82 -1.90
CA ARG A 305 27.82 -11.27 -1.73
C ARG A 305 28.67 -11.55 -0.51
N ASN A 306 28.22 -12.51 0.30
CA ASN A 306 28.97 -13.03 1.43
C ASN A 306 30.33 -13.57 0.98
N ARG A 307 31.35 -13.34 1.79
CA ARG A 307 32.67 -13.96 1.66
C ARG A 307 32.59 -15.39 2.19
N ALA A 308 33.49 -16.24 1.72
CA ALA A 308 33.63 -17.60 2.23
C ALA A 308 33.77 -17.58 3.76
N GLY A 309 33.05 -18.49 4.44
CA GLY A 309 33.01 -18.57 5.91
C GLY A 309 32.02 -17.63 6.60
N THR A 310 31.31 -16.76 5.87
CA THR A 310 30.25 -15.92 6.46
C THR A 310 28.90 -16.64 6.33
N ALA A 311 28.39 -17.15 7.45
CA ALA A 311 27.10 -17.82 7.51
C ALA A 311 25.94 -16.86 7.16
N PRO A 312 24.89 -17.31 6.45
CA PRO A 312 23.68 -16.51 6.24
C PRO A 312 23.07 -16.03 7.57
N GLY A 313 22.60 -14.78 7.61
CA GLY A 313 22.09 -14.16 8.83
C GLY A 313 23.15 -13.53 9.73
N THR A 314 24.43 -13.57 9.36
CA THR A 314 25.49 -12.94 10.18
C THR A 314 25.27 -11.43 10.23
N ALA A 315 24.96 -10.88 11.41
CA ALA A 315 24.89 -9.45 11.63
C ALA A 315 26.29 -8.84 11.85
N ARG A 316 26.64 -7.81 11.08
CA ARG A 316 27.92 -7.08 11.19
C ARG A 316 27.71 -5.59 11.06
N ASP A 317 28.47 -4.83 11.83
CA ASP A 317 28.58 -3.39 11.63
C ASP A 317 29.37 -3.12 10.36
N GLY A 318 28.82 -2.26 9.51
CA GLY A 318 29.44 -1.81 8.27
C GLY A 318 29.04 -0.38 7.94
N SER A 319 29.28 0.03 6.71
CA SER A 319 28.88 1.32 6.21
C SER A 319 28.33 1.23 4.80
N VAL A 320 27.26 1.97 4.54
CA VAL A 320 26.82 2.32 3.20
C VAL A 320 27.44 3.66 2.84
N THR A 321 28.13 3.73 1.71
CA THR A 321 28.87 4.92 1.28
C THR A 321 28.34 5.42 -0.05
N VAL A 322 28.19 6.75 -0.16
CA VAL A 322 27.90 7.44 -1.41
C VAL A 322 29.17 8.14 -1.85
N THR A 323 29.58 7.88 -3.08
CA THR A 323 30.71 8.54 -3.73
C THR A 323 30.22 9.34 -4.92
N GLY A 324 30.85 10.46 -5.21
CA GLY A 324 30.56 11.29 -6.37
C GLY A 324 31.70 12.26 -6.61
N ARG A 325 31.98 12.57 -7.88
CA ARG A 325 33.12 13.41 -8.29
C ARG A 325 34.47 12.96 -7.71
N GLY A 326 34.64 11.66 -7.51
CA GLY A 326 35.88 11.07 -6.97
C GLY A 326 36.07 11.21 -5.45
N ALA A 327 35.08 11.70 -4.70
CA ALA A 327 35.13 11.84 -3.25
C ALA A 327 33.92 11.18 -2.57
N GLN A 328 34.05 10.86 -1.28
CA GLN A 328 32.91 10.44 -0.47
C GLN A 328 31.98 11.64 -0.24
N ALA A 329 30.72 11.50 -0.65
CA ALA A 329 29.68 12.51 -0.48
C ALA A 329 28.88 12.31 0.81
N ALA A 330 28.61 11.05 1.17
CA ALA A 330 27.91 10.66 2.39
C ALA A 330 28.35 9.27 2.84
N ALA A 331 28.21 8.98 4.11
CA ALA A 331 28.34 7.63 4.66
C ALA A 331 27.41 7.46 5.84
N GLN A 332 26.80 6.28 5.95
CA GLN A 332 25.99 5.91 7.09
C GLN A 332 26.54 4.59 7.66
N LYS A 333 26.77 4.55 8.98
CA LYS A 333 27.06 3.30 9.68
C LYS A 333 25.76 2.55 9.89
N SER A 334 25.78 1.25 9.63
CA SER A 334 24.59 0.42 9.69
C SER A 334 24.97 -0.97 10.15
N ARG A 335 24.13 -1.57 10.99
CA ARG A 335 24.22 -3.00 11.31
C ARG A 335 23.52 -3.77 10.20
N LEU A 336 24.29 -4.50 9.39
CA LEU A 336 23.80 -5.20 8.21
C LEU A 336 23.76 -6.72 8.46
N THR A 337 22.75 -7.37 7.92
CA THR A 337 22.56 -8.83 7.98
C THR A 337 23.01 -9.46 6.67
N LEU A 338 24.05 -10.27 6.73
CA LEU A 338 24.72 -10.84 5.56
C LEU A 338 24.14 -12.21 5.20
N GLY A 339 23.51 -12.30 4.03
CA GLY A 339 22.68 -13.43 3.63
C GLY A 339 21.37 -13.52 4.42
N VAL A 340 20.49 -14.43 4.00
CA VAL A 340 19.17 -14.63 4.63
C VAL A 340 19.21 -15.91 5.46
N ALA A 341 19.06 -15.77 6.78
CA ALA A 341 18.93 -16.92 7.70
C ALA A 341 17.66 -17.73 7.41
N ASP A 342 17.59 -18.94 7.96
CA ASP A 342 16.31 -19.66 8.04
C ASP A 342 15.35 -18.90 8.96
N TYR A 343 14.13 -18.71 8.48
CA TYR A 343 13.04 -18.11 9.23
C TYR A 343 12.61 -19.08 10.34
N GLN A 344 12.51 -18.56 11.56
CA GLN A 344 11.96 -19.25 12.72
C GLN A 344 10.50 -18.84 12.91
N PRO A 345 9.66 -19.68 13.54
CA PRO A 345 8.25 -19.37 13.78
C PRO A 345 8.05 -18.39 14.94
N THR A 346 8.63 -17.20 14.82
CA THR A 346 8.54 -16.11 15.79
C THR A 346 8.38 -14.78 15.06
N ASP A 347 7.62 -13.84 15.62
CA ASP A 347 7.44 -12.52 15.01
C ASP A 347 8.77 -11.82 14.72
N ALA A 348 9.75 -11.94 15.64
CA ALA A 348 11.07 -11.32 15.49
C ALA A 348 11.83 -11.85 14.27
N SER A 349 11.69 -13.15 13.94
CA SER A 349 12.32 -13.73 12.76
C SER A 349 11.58 -13.37 11.48
N LEU A 350 10.24 -13.39 11.50
CA LEU A 350 9.44 -13.12 10.29
C LEU A 350 9.45 -11.65 9.91
N SER A 351 9.53 -10.73 10.90
CA SER A 351 9.56 -9.27 10.69
C SER A 351 10.74 -8.75 9.86
N GLY A 352 11.74 -9.59 9.57
CA GLY A 352 12.82 -9.28 8.63
C GLY A 352 12.48 -9.55 7.16
N HIS A 353 11.34 -10.19 6.87
CA HIS A 353 10.82 -10.38 5.52
C HIS A 353 10.07 -9.13 5.04
N GLN A 354 10.11 -8.85 3.74
CA GLN A 354 9.46 -7.69 3.12
C GLN A 354 8.85 -8.06 1.76
N ALA A 355 7.87 -7.27 1.32
CA ALA A 355 7.30 -7.39 -0.02
C ALA A 355 8.39 -7.32 -1.10
N PRO A 356 8.48 -8.32 -1.99
CA PRO A 356 9.54 -8.40 -2.99
C PRO A 356 9.41 -7.35 -4.07
N TYR A 357 10.51 -7.06 -4.77
CA TYR A 357 10.53 -5.97 -5.75
C TYR A 357 9.68 -6.25 -6.98
N TRP A 358 9.52 -7.53 -7.37
CA TRP A 358 8.57 -7.88 -8.42
C TRP A 358 7.15 -7.44 -8.03
N PHE A 359 6.73 -7.65 -6.78
CA PHE A 359 5.41 -7.26 -6.29
C PHE A 359 5.30 -5.73 -6.21
N GLN A 360 6.36 -5.05 -5.77
CA GLN A 360 6.39 -3.59 -5.76
C GLN A 360 6.26 -3.00 -7.18
N GLY A 361 6.87 -3.62 -8.20
CA GLY A 361 6.82 -3.20 -9.61
C GLY A 361 5.57 -3.64 -10.37
N ALA A 362 4.88 -4.69 -9.90
CA ALA A 362 3.75 -5.33 -10.56
C ALA A 362 2.50 -4.46 -10.72
N LYS A 363 2.15 -3.67 -9.70
CA LYS A 363 1.03 -2.71 -9.65
C LYS A 363 -0.41 -3.21 -9.87
N PHE A 364 -0.63 -4.18 -10.74
CA PHE A 364 -1.96 -4.61 -11.16
C PHE A 364 -2.05 -6.15 -11.21
N GLY A 365 -3.02 -6.71 -10.50
CA GLY A 365 -3.30 -8.14 -10.46
C GLY A 365 -4.78 -8.45 -10.67
N ILE A 366 -5.07 -9.73 -10.98
CA ILE A 366 -6.44 -10.25 -11.07
C ILE A 366 -6.75 -11.14 -9.87
N PHE A 367 -7.78 -10.79 -9.11
CA PHE A 367 -8.35 -11.66 -8.10
C PHE A 367 -9.46 -12.52 -8.72
N ILE A 368 -9.66 -13.73 -8.21
CA ILE A 368 -10.65 -14.66 -8.75
C ILE A 368 -11.39 -15.34 -7.60
N HIS A 369 -12.62 -14.90 -7.33
CA HIS A 369 -13.56 -15.59 -6.43
C HIS A 369 -14.42 -16.58 -7.19
N TRP A 370 -14.04 -17.85 -7.10
CA TRP A 370 -14.71 -18.95 -7.77
C TRP A 370 -14.82 -20.16 -6.85
N GLY A 371 -16.02 -20.71 -6.72
CA GLY A 371 -16.31 -21.81 -5.81
C GLY A 371 -17.74 -22.32 -5.98
N VAL A 372 -18.22 -23.07 -4.99
CA VAL A 372 -19.56 -23.67 -5.04
C VAL A 372 -20.64 -22.56 -5.03
N TYR A 373 -20.38 -21.45 -4.35
CA TYR A 373 -21.25 -20.26 -4.37
C TYR A 373 -21.49 -19.67 -5.76
N SER A 374 -20.63 -19.98 -6.76
CA SER A 374 -20.84 -19.58 -8.16
C SER A 374 -21.96 -20.35 -8.86
N VAL A 375 -22.53 -21.38 -8.22
CA VAL A 375 -23.73 -22.12 -8.69
C VAL A 375 -25.00 -21.34 -8.37
N PRO A 376 -25.34 -21.04 -7.09
CA PRO A 376 -26.51 -20.23 -6.81
C PRO A 376 -26.33 -18.79 -7.27
N ALA A 377 -25.10 -18.25 -7.26
CA ALA A 377 -24.69 -16.99 -7.88
C ALA A 377 -25.70 -15.85 -7.71
N TRP A 378 -26.14 -15.60 -6.48
CA TRP A 378 -27.19 -14.62 -6.24
C TRP A 378 -27.06 -13.93 -4.89
N SER A 379 -27.16 -12.61 -4.90
CA SER A 379 -27.37 -11.79 -3.72
C SER A 379 -28.07 -10.48 -4.11
N PRO A 380 -28.80 -9.81 -3.20
CA PRO A 380 -29.35 -8.49 -3.50
C PRO A 380 -28.22 -7.50 -3.85
N VAL A 381 -28.29 -6.92 -5.04
CA VAL A 381 -27.27 -6.00 -5.57
C VAL A 381 -27.05 -4.82 -4.62
N GLY A 382 -25.79 -4.53 -4.32
CA GLY A 382 -25.37 -3.42 -3.46
C GLY A 382 -25.73 -3.56 -1.99
N LYS A 383 -26.11 -4.76 -1.52
CA LYS A 383 -26.42 -5.02 -0.10
C LYS A 383 -25.39 -5.92 0.58
N GLN A 384 -24.97 -6.99 -0.09
CA GLN A 384 -24.06 -7.98 0.46
C GLN A 384 -23.48 -8.84 -0.68
N TYR A 385 -22.41 -9.57 -0.41
CA TYR A 385 -21.68 -10.31 -1.42
C TYR A 385 -22.33 -11.66 -1.78
N ALA A 386 -22.10 -12.15 -3.01
CA ALA A 386 -22.70 -13.39 -3.50
C ALA A 386 -21.93 -14.63 -3.05
N GLU A 387 -20.61 -14.55 -2.84
CA GLU A 387 -19.80 -15.64 -2.29
C GLU A 387 -20.13 -15.95 -0.82
N TRP A 388 -20.91 -15.08 -0.17
CA TRP A 388 -21.46 -15.27 1.17
C TRP A 388 -22.81 -15.98 1.22
N TYR A 389 -23.25 -16.57 0.10
CA TYR A 389 -24.54 -17.23 -0.04
C TYR A 389 -24.86 -18.20 1.10
N TRP A 390 -23.94 -19.11 1.45
CA TRP A 390 -24.21 -20.13 2.47
C TRP A 390 -24.43 -19.54 3.86
N ASN A 391 -23.69 -18.49 4.23
CA ASN A 391 -23.90 -17.79 5.49
C ASN A 391 -25.23 -17.00 5.46
N HIS A 392 -25.51 -16.28 4.38
CA HIS A 392 -26.72 -15.47 4.26
C HIS A 392 -28.01 -16.30 4.23
N MET A 393 -27.98 -17.51 3.66
CA MET A 393 -29.15 -18.40 3.68
C MET A 393 -29.47 -18.98 5.07
N GLN A 394 -28.65 -18.73 6.11
CA GLN A 394 -28.93 -19.18 7.48
C GLN A 394 -29.85 -18.23 8.27
N ASP A 395 -30.04 -17.00 7.78
CA ASP A 395 -30.78 -15.96 8.48
C ASP A 395 -32.17 -15.75 7.86
N PRO A 396 -33.27 -16.08 8.57
CA PRO A 396 -34.64 -15.87 8.08
C PRO A 396 -34.98 -14.42 7.73
N ALA A 397 -34.24 -13.44 8.26
CA ALA A 397 -34.41 -12.03 7.92
C ALA A 397 -33.64 -11.61 6.66
N ASN A 398 -32.76 -12.47 6.13
CA ASN A 398 -31.97 -12.19 4.93
C ASN A 398 -32.72 -12.58 3.66
N ALA A 399 -32.64 -11.76 2.61
CA ALA A 399 -33.31 -12.04 1.34
C ALA A 399 -32.83 -13.34 0.68
N VAL A 400 -31.59 -13.76 0.92
CA VAL A 400 -31.04 -15.03 0.39
C VAL A 400 -31.79 -16.23 0.95
N TYR A 401 -32.23 -16.20 2.21
CA TYR A 401 -33.05 -17.27 2.81
C TYR A 401 -34.37 -17.48 2.06
N GLY A 402 -35.06 -16.38 1.74
CA GLY A 402 -36.32 -16.40 0.97
C GLY A 402 -36.11 -16.86 -0.47
N TYR A 403 -35.08 -16.31 -1.14
CA TYR A 403 -34.71 -16.70 -2.49
C TYR A 403 -34.35 -18.18 -2.60
N HIS A 404 -33.58 -18.70 -1.63
CA HIS A 404 -33.19 -20.11 -1.60
C HIS A 404 -34.42 -21.02 -1.47
N ARG A 405 -35.33 -20.68 -0.54
CA ARG A 405 -36.58 -21.43 -0.35
C ARG A 405 -37.44 -21.46 -1.61
N GLU A 406 -37.60 -20.32 -2.27
CA GLU A 406 -38.44 -20.20 -3.47
C GLU A 406 -37.84 -20.95 -4.66
N LYS A 407 -36.52 -20.84 -4.87
CA LYS A 407 -35.86 -21.38 -6.06
C LYS A 407 -35.46 -22.85 -5.94
N TYR A 408 -35.03 -23.29 -4.76
CA TYR A 408 -34.46 -24.63 -4.54
C TYR A 408 -35.30 -25.49 -3.57
N GLY A 409 -36.08 -24.87 -2.69
CA GLY A 409 -36.92 -25.54 -1.70
C GLY A 409 -36.26 -25.72 -0.34
N GLU A 410 -37.07 -25.98 0.69
CA GLU A 410 -36.59 -26.05 2.09
C GLU A 410 -35.70 -27.25 2.39
N ASN A 411 -35.77 -28.30 1.56
CA ASN A 411 -34.98 -29.53 1.72
C ASN A 411 -33.66 -29.52 0.94
N PHE A 412 -33.38 -28.44 0.20
CA PHE A 412 -32.13 -28.30 -0.54
C PHE A 412 -31.04 -27.76 0.39
N ALA A 413 -30.02 -28.56 0.69
CA ALA A 413 -28.88 -28.14 1.48
C ALA A 413 -27.84 -27.44 0.59
N TYR A 414 -26.96 -26.64 1.19
CA TYR A 414 -25.92 -25.97 0.41
C TYR A 414 -25.01 -26.94 -0.34
N ASP A 415 -24.67 -28.07 0.27
CA ASP A 415 -23.82 -29.10 -0.33
C ASP A 415 -24.46 -29.77 -1.56
N ASP A 416 -25.78 -29.64 -1.76
CA ASP A 416 -26.45 -30.10 -2.98
C ASP A 416 -26.07 -29.26 -4.21
N PHE A 417 -25.42 -28.09 -4.02
CA PHE A 417 -24.80 -27.35 -5.12
C PHE A 417 -23.45 -27.93 -5.56
N ILE A 418 -22.77 -28.75 -4.76
CA ILE A 418 -21.43 -29.26 -5.09
C ILE A 418 -21.43 -30.07 -6.40
N PRO A 419 -22.38 -31.01 -6.64
CA PRO A 419 -22.46 -31.72 -7.92
C PRO A 419 -22.77 -30.82 -9.12
N MET A 420 -23.35 -29.64 -8.88
CA MET A 420 -23.69 -28.66 -9.91
C MET A 420 -22.52 -27.72 -10.24
N PHE A 421 -21.50 -27.66 -9.39
CA PHE A 421 -20.23 -27.00 -9.68
C PHE A 421 -19.40 -27.92 -10.57
N THR A 422 -19.56 -27.81 -11.89
CA THR A 422 -18.96 -28.77 -12.84
C THR A 422 -17.67 -28.29 -13.49
N ALA A 423 -17.44 -26.97 -13.58
CA ALA A 423 -16.32 -26.38 -14.32
C ALA A 423 -16.15 -26.92 -15.76
N GLU A 424 -17.25 -27.33 -16.41
CA GLU A 424 -17.23 -28.03 -17.70
C GLU A 424 -16.64 -27.22 -18.87
N LYS A 425 -16.66 -25.88 -18.77
CA LYS A 425 -16.11 -24.93 -19.75
C LYS A 425 -14.90 -24.18 -19.19
N PHE A 426 -14.34 -24.60 -18.06
CA PHE A 426 -13.11 -24.03 -17.54
C PHE A 426 -11.93 -24.36 -18.45
N ASP A 427 -11.43 -23.31 -19.12
CA ASP A 427 -10.20 -23.32 -19.91
C ASP A 427 -9.14 -22.46 -19.20
N PRO A 428 -8.16 -23.09 -18.51
CA PRO A 428 -7.13 -22.37 -17.78
C PRO A 428 -6.22 -21.56 -18.70
N ARG A 429 -6.07 -21.94 -19.98
CA ARG A 429 -5.30 -21.16 -20.95
C ARG A 429 -6.03 -19.87 -21.29
N ALA A 430 -7.33 -19.96 -21.59
CA ALA A 430 -8.14 -18.78 -21.92
C ALA A 430 -8.15 -17.77 -20.77
N TRP A 431 -8.19 -18.24 -19.52
CA TRP A 431 -8.11 -17.39 -18.33
C TRP A 431 -6.78 -16.64 -18.26
N VAL A 432 -5.64 -17.34 -18.29
CA VAL A 432 -4.33 -16.67 -18.14
C VAL A 432 -4.01 -15.75 -19.33
N GLU A 433 -4.43 -16.11 -20.55
CA GLU A 433 -4.30 -15.24 -21.71
C GLU A 433 -5.16 -13.97 -21.56
N LEU A 434 -6.37 -14.07 -20.99
CA LEU A 434 -7.19 -12.90 -20.66
C LEU A 434 -6.53 -12.01 -19.61
N PHE A 435 -5.92 -12.59 -18.57
CA PHE A 435 -5.23 -11.81 -17.52
C PHE A 435 -4.03 -11.05 -18.10
N ARG A 436 -3.25 -11.71 -18.95
CA ARG A 436 -2.17 -11.07 -19.72
C ARG A 436 -2.72 -9.97 -20.63
N ASP A 437 -3.80 -10.23 -21.36
CA ASP A 437 -4.43 -9.25 -22.25
C ASP A 437 -4.94 -8.03 -21.49
N ALA A 438 -5.36 -8.21 -20.23
CA ALA A 438 -5.74 -7.14 -19.31
C ALA A 438 -4.54 -6.30 -18.82
N GLY A 439 -3.33 -6.82 -18.99
CA GLY A 439 -2.08 -6.22 -18.51
C GLY A 439 -1.72 -6.60 -17.07
N ALA A 440 -2.43 -7.52 -16.43
CA ALA A 440 -2.08 -7.96 -15.08
C ALA A 440 -0.65 -8.52 -15.04
N GLN A 441 0.01 -8.40 -13.88
CA GLN A 441 1.34 -8.94 -13.64
C GLN A 441 1.30 -10.15 -12.69
N TYR A 442 0.16 -10.39 -12.05
CA TYR A 442 -0.09 -11.53 -11.18
C TYR A 442 -1.58 -11.87 -11.13
N HIS A 443 -1.90 -13.08 -10.69
CA HIS A 443 -3.28 -13.51 -10.42
C HIS A 443 -3.37 -14.22 -9.08
N VAL A 444 -4.53 -14.13 -8.42
CA VAL A 444 -4.81 -14.71 -7.11
C VAL A 444 -6.13 -15.47 -7.19
N LEU A 445 -6.08 -16.80 -7.09
CA LEU A 445 -7.29 -17.65 -7.08
C LEU A 445 -7.68 -18.00 -5.65
N THR A 446 -8.97 -17.95 -5.32
CA THR A 446 -9.50 -18.54 -4.07
C THR A 446 -9.21 -20.03 -4.04
N SER A 447 -8.18 -20.46 -3.31
CA SER A 447 -7.89 -21.88 -3.13
C SER A 447 -8.99 -22.57 -2.32
N LYS A 448 -9.43 -21.89 -1.25
CA LYS A 448 -10.55 -22.23 -0.37
C LYS A 448 -11.13 -20.93 0.18
N HIS A 449 -12.44 -20.72 0.00
CA HIS A 449 -13.19 -19.61 0.60
C HIS A 449 -13.86 -20.04 1.93
N HIS A 450 -14.62 -19.16 2.57
CA HIS A 450 -15.23 -19.40 3.88
C HIS A 450 -16.19 -20.62 3.94
N GLU A 451 -16.71 -21.06 2.79
CA GLU A 451 -17.54 -22.27 2.65
C GLU A 451 -16.76 -23.60 2.79
N GLY A 452 -15.43 -23.54 2.91
CA GLY A 452 -14.58 -24.69 3.18
C GLY A 452 -14.32 -25.62 1.99
N PHE A 453 -14.78 -25.30 0.78
CA PHE A 453 -14.56 -26.12 -0.41
C PHE A 453 -13.18 -25.83 -1.05
N ALA A 454 -12.32 -26.85 -1.13
CA ALA A 454 -10.97 -26.72 -1.67
C ALA A 454 -10.92 -26.94 -3.20
N LEU A 455 -10.23 -26.07 -3.93
CA LEU A 455 -10.02 -26.16 -5.38
C LEU A 455 -8.81 -27.03 -5.80
N TRP A 456 -8.28 -27.84 -4.87
CA TRP A 456 -7.20 -28.80 -5.10
C TRP A 456 -7.46 -30.13 -4.39
N ASP A 457 -6.68 -31.17 -4.71
CA ASP A 457 -6.78 -32.47 -4.01
C ASP A 457 -6.12 -32.41 -2.62
N THR A 458 -6.80 -31.79 -1.67
CA THR A 458 -6.32 -31.77 -0.28
C THR A 458 -6.43 -33.15 0.35
N LYS A 459 -5.43 -33.56 1.14
CA LYS A 459 -5.40 -34.89 1.78
C LYS A 459 -6.12 -34.92 3.13
N VAL A 460 -6.44 -33.76 3.69
CA VAL A 460 -7.08 -33.66 5.01
C VAL A 460 -8.61 -33.59 4.95
N SER A 461 -9.21 -33.52 3.75
CA SER A 461 -10.65 -33.41 3.53
C SER A 461 -11.09 -34.03 2.20
N ASP A 462 -12.25 -34.69 2.19
CA ASP A 462 -12.88 -35.11 0.94
C ASP A 462 -13.68 -33.99 0.25
N ARG A 463 -13.91 -32.84 0.93
CA ARG A 463 -14.61 -31.66 0.40
C ARG A 463 -13.73 -30.86 -0.55
N ASN A 464 -13.51 -31.38 -1.75
CA ASN A 464 -12.69 -30.72 -2.74
C ASN A 464 -13.09 -31.00 -4.19
N SER A 465 -12.60 -30.16 -5.10
CA SER A 465 -12.90 -30.20 -6.54
C SER A 465 -12.43 -31.45 -7.28
N VAL A 466 -11.51 -32.24 -6.72
CA VAL A 466 -11.02 -33.50 -7.31
C VAL A 466 -11.94 -34.66 -6.92
N ARG A 467 -12.42 -34.66 -5.68
CA ARG A 467 -13.26 -35.72 -5.12
C ARG A 467 -14.74 -35.45 -5.32
N MET A 468 -15.15 -34.21 -5.51
CA MET A 468 -16.53 -33.77 -5.69
C MET A 468 -16.67 -32.79 -6.84
N GLY A 469 -17.89 -32.57 -7.33
CA GLY A 469 -18.18 -31.63 -8.41
C GLY A 469 -17.32 -31.88 -9.67
N PRO A 470 -16.35 -30.99 -10.02
CA PRO A 470 -15.64 -31.03 -11.31
C PRO A 470 -14.77 -32.26 -11.58
N LYS A 471 -14.33 -32.96 -10.53
CA LYS A 471 -13.31 -34.04 -10.60
C LYS A 471 -11.99 -33.58 -11.21
N ARG A 472 -11.58 -32.34 -10.92
CA ARG A 472 -10.42 -31.66 -11.51
C ARG A 472 -9.63 -30.92 -10.45
N ASN A 473 -8.30 -30.89 -10.59
CA ASN A 473 -7.45 -30.10 -9.72
C ASN A 473 -7.29 -28.70 -10.34
N LEU A 474 -8.21 -27.81 -9.99
CA LEU A 474 -8.37 -26.52 -10.66
C LEU A 474 -7.17 -25.60 -10.44
N ILE A 475 -6.57 -25.62 -9.24
CA ILE A 475 -5.33 -24.86 -8.96
C ILE A 475 -4.18 -25.36 -9.84
N LYS A 476 -3.96 -26.68 -9.88
CA LYS A 476 -2.87 -27.27 -10.68
C LYS A 476 -3.02 -26.90 -12.15
N GLU A 477 -4.21 -27.05 -12.70
CA GLU A 477 -4.49 -26.75 -14.10
C GLU A 477 -4.26 -25.27 -14.44
N LEU A 478 -4.70 -24.33 -13.58
CA LEU A 478 -4.45 -22.90 -13.77
C LEU A 478 -2.97 -22.55 -13.68
N PHE A 479 -2.25 -23.08 -12.68
CA PHE A 479 -0.84 -22.79 -12.47
C PHE A 479 0.04 -23.39 -13.57
N ASP A 480 -0.29 -24.60 -14.05
CA ASP A 480 0.39 -25.22 -15.19
C ASP A 480 0.16 -24.41 -16.48
N ALA A 481 -1.05 -23.92 -16.72
CA ALA A 481 -1.34 -23.03 -17.84
C ALA A 481 -0.58 -21.70 -17.72
N SER A 482 -0.56 -21.07 -16.54
CA SER A 482 0.19 -19.84 -16.28
C SER A 482 1.68 -20.03 -16.56
N ARG A 483 2.30 -21.09 -16.04
CA ARG A 483 3.71 -21.42 -16.31
C ARG A 483 4.00 -21.65 -17.79
N ARG A 484 3.05 -22.22 -18.54
CA ARG A 484 3.24 -22.61 -19.94
C ARG A 484 2.99 -21.48 -20.93
N TYR A 485 1.93 -20.69 -20.73
CA TYR A 485 1.42 -19.74 -21.72
C TYR A 485 1.66 -18.28 -21.36
N THR A 486 1.89 -17.99 -20.08
CA THR A 486 2.11 -16.64 -19.54
C THR A 486 3.11 -16.70 -18.38
N PRO A 487 4.34 -17.25 -18.58
CA PRO A 487 5.31 -17.43 -17.50
C PRO A 487 5.66 -16.13 -16.75
N GLU A 488 5.48 -14.98 -17.41
CA GLU A 488 5.65 -13.64 -16.87
C GLU A 488 4.63 -13.25 -15.78
N LEU A 489 3.46 -13.91 -15.70
CA LEU A 489 2.49 -13.65 -14.65
C LEU A 489 2.92 -14.37 -13.36
N HIS A 490 3.03 -13.64 -12.25
CA HIS A 490 3.20 -14.28 -10.95
C HIS A 490 1.91 -14.96 -10.49
N ARG A 491 2.06 -16.03 -9.71
CA ARG A 491 0.95 -16.92 -9.32
C ARG A 491 0.71 -16.83 -7.82
N GLY A 492 -0.46 -16.34 -7.43
CA GLY A 492 -0.88 -16.23 -6.04
C GLY A 492 -2.09 -17.11 -5.73
N LEU A 493 -2.28 -17.37 -4.44
CA LEU A 493 -3.45 -18.07 -3.92
C LEU A 493 -4.04 -17.31 -2.75
N TYR A 494 -5.36 -17.23 -2.73
CA TYR A 494 -6.10 -16.79 -1.55
C TYR A 494 -6.43 -17.98 -0.66
N PHE A 495 -6.43 -17.78 0.65
CA PHE A 495 -6.84 -18.78 1.63
C PHE A 495 -7.69 -18.16 2.75
N SER A 496 -8.92 -18.65 2.89
CA SER A 496 -9.77 -18.32 4.03
C SER A 496 -9.26 -19.02 5.30
N MET A 497 -8.81 -18.23 6.27
CA MET A 497 -8.44 -18.73 7.60
C MET A 497 -9.63 -19.38 8.33
N PRO A 498 -10.83 -18.77 8.37
CA PRO A 498 -12.01 -19.42 8.95
C PRO A 498 -12.69 -20.39 7.98
N GLU A 499 -13.60 -21.20 8.53
CA GLU A 499 -14.56 -22.02 7.80
C GLU A 499 -15.91 -21.91 8.54
N TRP A 500 -16.93 -21.35 7.91
CA TRP A 500 -18.19 -20.97 8.59
C TRP A 500 -18.93 -22.11 9.25
N PHE A 501 -18.75 -23.33 8.75
CA PHE A 501 -19.49 -24.49 9.22
C PHE A 501 -18.59 -25.54 9.88
N ASN A 502 -17.41 -25.13 10.36
CA ASN A 502 -16.58 -26.00 11.20
C ASN A 502 -17.25 -26.22 12.57
N PRO A 503 -17.35 -27.47 13.06
CA PRO A 503 -17.99 -27.77 14.36
C PRO A 503 -17.13 -27.45 15.60
N ASP A 504 -15.80 -27.42 15.52
CA ASP A 504 -14.90 -27.20 16.67
C ASP A 504 -14.61 -25.72 16.98
N ASN A 505 -15.20 -24.82 16.18
CA ASN A 505 -15.37 -23.39 16.35
C ASN A 505 -14.23 -22.58 17.01
N PRO A 506 -13.29 -22.01 16.23
CA PRO A 506 -12.47 -20.93 16.76
C PRO A 506 -13.15 -19.53 16.70
N TRP A 507 -14.03 -19.21 15.73
CA TRP A 507 -14.58 -17.84 15.56
C TRP A 507 -15.96 -17.76 14.85
N MET A 508 -17.00 -18.41 15.39
CA MET A 508 -18.40 -18.53 14.90
C MET A 508 -18.76 -19.73 14.00
N GLY A 509 -17.86 -20.70 13.86
CA GLY A 509 -18.18 -21.96 13.19
C GLY A 509 -19.26 -22.74 13.93
N HIS A 510 -20.19 -23.36 13.20
CA HIS A 510 -21.11 -24.33 13.78
C HIS A 510 -21.39 -25.47 12.81
N ALA A 511 -21.70 -26.66 13.33
CA ALA A 511 -22.18 -27.75 12.50
C ALA A 511 -23.36 -27.27 11.64
N PRO A 512 -23.38 -27.56 10.32
CA PRO A 512 -24.43 -27.05 9.45
C PRO A 512 -25.77 -27.68 9.81
N ARG A 513 -26.82 -26.88 9.69
CA ARG A 513 -28.21 -27.27 9.93
C ARG A 513 -29.05 -26.79 8.77
N ASN A 514 -30.17 -27.47 8.55
CA ASN A 514 -31.20 -26.97 7.66
C ASN A 514 -31.72 -25.63 8.24
N PRO A 515 -31.71 -24.52 7.49
CA PRO A 515 -32.07 -23.21 8.04
C PRO A 515 -33.58 -23.06 8.30
N TYR A 516 -34.41 -23.95 7.73
CA TYR A 516 -35.86 -23.98 7.88
C TYR A 516 -36.31 -24.91 9.02
N THR A 517 -35.81 -26.15 9.05
CA THR A 517 -36.20 -27.16 10.05
C THR A 517 -35.32 -27.18 11.30
N ARG A 518 -34.12 -26.58 11.23
CA ARG A 518 -33.06 -26.62 12.26
C ARG A 518 -32.47 -28.01 12.54
N GLU A 519 -32.84 -29.01 11.74
CA GLU A 519 -32.28 -30.36 11.81
C GLU A 519 -30.84 -30.38 11.29
N PRO A 520 -29.97 -31.26 11.82
CA PRO A 520 -28.61 -31.44 11.29
C PRO A 520 -28.64 -31.85 9.81
N VAL A 521 -27.72 -31.31 9.01
CA VAL A 521 -27.48 -31.78 7.64
C VAL A 521 -26.10 -32.42 7.53
N PRO A 522 -25.89 -33.39 6.62
CA PRO A 522 -24.57 -33.94 6.38
C PRO A 522 -23.57 -32.84 6.02
N TYR A 523 -22.37 -32.91 6.60
CA TYR A 523 -21.26 -32.03 6.28
C TYR A 523 -20.08 -32.86 5.79
N THR A 524 -19.53 -32.50 4.64
CA THR A 524 -18.41 -33.23 4.03
C THR A 524 -17.05 -32.59 4.29
N GLY A 525 -17.02 -31.42 4.95
CA GLY A 525 -15.79 -30.71 5.34
C GLY A 525 -15.22 -31.21 6.66
N TYR A 526 -14.69 -30.29 7.46
CA TYR A 526 -14.08 -30.61 8.75
C TYR A 526 -15.08 -31.26 9.74
N THR A 527 -14.69 -32.36 10.39
CA THR A 527 -15.49 -33.08 11.39
C THR A 527 -14.98 -32.86 12.80
N ALA A 528 -15.89 -32.79 13.78
CA ALA A 528 -15.58 -32.51 15.17
C ALA A 528 -14.60 -33.50 15.82
N GLY A 529 -13.79 -33.03 16.77
CA GLY A 529 -12.87 -33.84 17.57
C GLY A 529 -11.42 -33.87 17.08
N ARG A 530 -11.03 -32.94 16.21
CA ARG A 530 -9.63 -32.67 15.82
C ARG A 530 -9.23 -31.26 16.30
N ASP A 531 -7.98 -30.87 16.09
CA ASP A 531 -7.59 -29.47 16.16
C ASP A 531 -7.77 -28.83 14.78
N PHE A 532 -8.79 -27.98 14.60
CA PHE A 532 -9.05 -27.32 13.32
C PHE A 532 -7.83 -26.58 12.77
N VAL A 533 -7.03 -25.96 13.64
CA VAL A 533 -5.85 -25.21 13.22
C VAL A 533 -4.72 -26.17 12.84
N LYS A 534 -4.37 -27.10 13.74
CA LYS A 534 -3.18 -27.94 13.59
C LYS A 534 -3.36 -29.15 12.67
N ASP A 535 -4.57 -29.70 12.60
CA ASP A 535 -4.86 -30.92 11.84
C ASP A 535 -5.55 -30.65 10.49
N TYR A 536 -5.97 -29.40 10.22
CA TYR A 536 -6.72 -29.06 9.02
C TYR A 536 -6.25 -27.77 8.34
N GLN A 537 -6.41 -26.60 8.98
CA GLN A 537 -6.10 -25.29 8.38
C GLN A 537 -4.62 -25.16 7.99
N ALA A 538 -3.69 -25.38 8.94
CA ALA A 538 -2.27 -25.25 8.67
C ALA A 538 -1.73 -26.33 7.69
N PRO A 539 -2.09 -27.63 7.82
CA PRO A 539 -1.74 -28.63 6.82
C PRO A 539 -2.21 -28.29 5.40
N GLN A 540 -3.41 -27.70 5.23
CA GLN A 540 -3.88 -27.26 3.91
C GLN A 540 -2.99 -26.17 3.31
N MET A 541 -2.59 -25.18 4.11
CA MET A 541 -1.69 -24.13 3.63
C MET A 541 -0.31 -24.70 3.26
N LEU A 542 0.22 -25.63 4.05
CA LEU A 542 1.49 -26.32 3.75
C LEU A 542 1.39 -27.15 2.45
N GLU A 543 0.29 -27.86 2.21
CA GLU A 543 0.04 -28.56 0.93
C GLU A 543 0.09 -27.61 -0.27
N LEU A 544 -0.46 -26.39 -0.13
CA LEU A 544 -0.42 -25.36 -1.17
C LEU A 544 1.01 -24.85 -1.41
N ILE A 545 1.73 -24.55 -0.33
CA ILE A 545 3.12 -24.07 -0.37
C ILE A 545 4.03 -25.08 -1.06
N GLU A 546 4.04 -26.32 -0.57
CA GLU A 546 4.95 -27.38 -1.01
C GLU A 546 4.58 -27.92 -2.40
N GLY A 547 3.27 -27.98 -2.70
CA GLY A 547 2.76 -28.64 -3.90
C GLY A 547 2.63 -27.73 -5.14
N TYR A 548 2.51 -26.42 -4.94
CA TYR A 548 2.12 -25.49 -6.02
C TYR A 548 3.06 -24.30 -6.21
N ASP A 549 3.94 -24.02 -5.24
CA ASP A 549 4.88 -22.91 -5.25
C ASP A 549 4.21 -21.53 -5.53
N PRO A 550 3.20 -21.12 -4.72
CA PRO A 550 2.64 -19.79 -4.86
C PRO A 550 3.71 -18.72 -4.57
N GLU A 551 3.69 -17.65 -5.35
CA GLU A 551 4.54 -16.46 -5.16
C GLU A 551 3.84 -15.43 -4.24
N LEU A 552 2.54 -15.58 -4.02
CA LEU A 552 1.74 -14.75 -3.13
C LEU A 552 0.72 -15.60 -2.37
N ILE A 553 0.64 -15.46 -1.06
CA ILE A 553 -0.44 -16.01 -0.22
C ILE A 553 -1.28 -14.84 0.30
N TRP A 554 -2.55 -14.82 -0.07
CA TRP A 554 -3.53 -13.82 0.35
C TRP A 554 -4.46 -14.46 1.39
N CYS A 555 -4.13 -14.32 2.67
CA CYS A 555 -4.98 -14.82 3.75
C CYS A 555 -6.20 -13.92 3.93
N ASP A 556 -7.25 -14.39 4.60
CA ASP A 556 -8.41 -13.55 4.88
C ASP A 556 -9.02 -13.82 6.25
N ILE A 557 -9.66 -12.78 6.79
CA ILE A 557 -10.29 -12.66 8.11
C ILE A 557 -9.32 -12.78 9.30
N GLY A 558 -8.31 -13.64 9.24
CA GLY A 558 -7.41 -13.94 10.36
C GLY A 558 -8.05 -14.85 11.41
N GLY A 559 -7.88 -14.56 12.69
CA GLY A 559 -8.38 -15.37 13.81
C GLY A 559 -7.41 -16.48 14.24
N ALA A 560 -7.94 -17.58 14.80
CA ALA A 560 -7.11 -18.70 15.28
C ALA A 560 -6.30 -19.31 14.14
N ASN A 561 -5.00 -19.50 14.38
CA ASN A 561 -4.04 -19.82 13.34
C ASN A 561 -2.78 -20.51 13.87
N ASP A 562 -1.98 -21.03 12.92
CA ASP A 562 -0.60 -21.45 13.13
C ASP A 562 0.37 -20.73 12.18
N SER A 563 0.04 -19.48 11.84
CA SER A 563 0.67 -18.76 10.75
C SER A 563 2.15 -18.50 10.97
N LEU A 564 2.62 -18.42 12.22
CA LEU A 564 4.06 -18.34 12.51
C LEU A 564 4.83 -19.54 11.95
N ASN A 565 4.30 -20.76 12.11
CA ASN A 565 4.92 -21.98 11.57
C ASN A 565 4.76 -22.07 10.05
N VAL A 566 3.54 -21.81 9.55
CA VAL A 566 3.25 -21.88 8.12
C VAL A 566 4.08 -20.88 7.32
N LEU A 567 4.21 -19.64 7.78
CA LEU A 567 4.95 -18.60 7.06
C LEU A 567 6.47 -18.77 7.18
N ALA A 568 6.97 -19.29 8.30
CA ALA A 568 8.38 -19.69 8.40
C ALA A 568 8.71 -20.75 7.34
N GLU A 569 7.86 -21.77 7.18
CA GLU A 569 8.01 -22.78 6.14
C GLU A 569 7.86 -22.18 4.74
N TYR A 570 6.87 -21.32 4.50
CA TYR A 570 6.67 -20.66 3.21
C TYR A 570 7.92 -19.93 2.72
N PHE A 571 8.53 -19.12 3.60
CA PHE A 571 9.73 -18.36 3.27
C PHE A 571 10.96 -19.25 3.13
N ASN A 572 11.10 -20.28 3.98
CA ASN A 572 12.20 -21.22 3.90
C ASN A 572 12.11 -22.10 2.64
N HIS A 573 10.94 -22.63 2.33
CA HIS A 573 10.67 -23.39 1.11
C HIS A 573 11.04 -22.56 -0.13
N ALA A 574 10.55 -21.32 -0.22
CA ALA A 574 10.83 -20.44 -1.35
C ALA A 574 12.34 -20.15 -1.54
N LYS A 575 13.05 -19.81 -0.46
CA LYS A 575 14.46 -19.40 -0.53
C LYS A 575 15.43 -20.57 -0.68
N ASN A 576 15.08 -21.76 -0.16
CA ASN A 576 15.97 -22.93 -0.13
C ASN A 576 15.83 -23.82 -1.39
N ARG A 577 14.99 -23.41 -2.36
CA ARG A 577 14.91 -24.05 -3.69
C ARG A 577 16.25 -23.99 -4.43
N ALA A 578 16.44 -24.95 -5.33
CA ALA A 578 17.55 -24.91 -6.30
C ALA A 578 17.54 -23.64 -7.16
N ARG A 579 16.34 -23.11 -7.44
CA ARG A 579 16.11 -21.78 -8.02
C ARG A 579 15.21 -21.01 -7.07
N PRO A 580 15.79 -20.20 -6.17
CA PRO A 580 15.02 -19.42 -5.21
C PRO A 580 13.99 -18.55 -5.92
N ILE A 581 12.80 -18.44 -5.32
CA ILE A 581 11.76 -17.49 -5.73
C ILE A 581 11.51 -16.53 -4.57
N GLU A 582 11.10 -15.30 -4.91
CA GLU A 582 10.67 -14.34 -3.92
C GLU A 582 9.17 -14.43 -3.74
N VAL A 583 8.74 -14.53 -2.48
CA VAL A 583 7.34 -14.75 -2.10
C VAL A 583 6.80 -13.57 -1.29
N THR A 584 5.48 -13.47 -1.15
CA THR A 584 4.87 -12.45 -0.29
C THR A 584 3.56 -12.88 0.37
N VAL A 585 3.20 -12.21 1.48
CA VAL A 585 1.96 -12.46 2.24
C VAL A 585 1.30 -11.16 2.75
N ASN A 586 -0.04 -11.12 2.73
CA ASN A 586 -0.81 -9.97 3.22
C ASN A 586 -0.97 -9.93 4.77
N ASP A 587 -1.67 -8.91 5.26
CA ASP A 587 -1.92 -8.59 6.67
C ASP A 587 -3.06 -9.36 7.35
N ARG A 588 -3.59 -10.40 6.72
CA ARG A 588 -4.79 -11.12 7.19
C ARG A 588 -4.53 -12.55 7.64
N SER A 589 -3.28 -12.87 7.99
CA SER A 589 -2.88 -14.20 8.45
C SER A 589 -3.16 -14.46 9.94
N GLY A 590 -3.74 -13.50 10.67
CA GLY A 590 -4.04 -13.63 12.10
C GLY A 590 -2.84 -13.46 13.04
N ILE A 591 -1.73 -12.91 12.55
CA ILE A 591 -0.52 -12.57 13.31
C ILE A 591 -0.13 -11.11 13.04
N GLY A 592 0.78 -10.55 13.85
CA GLY A 592 1.20 -9.15 13.69
C GLY A 592 2.05 -8.89 12.44
N PHE A 593 2.87 -9.87 12.04
CA PHE A 593 3.75 -9.74 10.87
C PHE A 593 2.99 -9.88 9.53
N HIS A 594 3.40 -9.07 8.54
CA HIS A 594 2.95 -9.10 7.15
C HIS A 594 3.90 -8.33 6.22
N ASP A 595 3.85 -8.59 4.91
CA ASP A 595 4.66 -7.85 3.93
C ASP A 595 3.97 -6.59 3.39
N PHE A 596 2.63 -6.60 3.33
CA PHE A 596 1.81 -5.49 2.83
C PHE A 596 0.41 -5.51 3.45
N THR A 597 -0.23 -4.34 3.52
CA THR A 597 -1.60 -4.19 4.05
C THR A 597 -2.67 -4.21 2.96
N THR A 598 -3.92 -4.54 3.31
CA THR A 598 -5.00 -4.77 2.32
C THR A 598 -6.31 -3.98 2.58
N PRO A 599 -6.34 -2.66 2.30
CA PRO A 599 -7.56 -1.88 2.38
C PRO A 599 -8.54 -2.22 1.25
N GLU A 600 -9.67 -2.84 1.60
CA GLU A 600 -10.71 -3.23 0.63
C GLU A 600 -11.58 -2.04 0.20
N TYR A 601 -11.88 -1.96 -1.11
CA TYR A 601 -12.70 -0.90 -1.73
C TYR A 601 -12.23 0.54 -1.42
N THR A 602 -11.01 0.70 -0.92
CA THR A 602 -10.53 1.93 -0.30
C THR A 602 -9.25 2.41 -0.98
N THR A 603 -9.21 3.71 -1.22
CA THR A 603 -7.99 4.45 -1.58
C THR A 603 -7.55 5.29 -0.39
N TYR A 604 -6.29 5.71 -0.38
CA TYR A 604 -5.82 6.70 0.58
C TYR A 604 -5.89 8.10 -0.02
N ASP A 605 -5.94 9.12 0.83
CA ASP A 605 -5.81 10.51 0.36
C ASP A 605 -4.36 10.84 0.01
N ASN A 606 -3.40 10.16 0.64
CA ASN A 606 -1.96 10.45 0.52
C ASN A 606 -1.12 9.21 0.25
N THR A 607 0.15 9.45 -0.06
CA THR A 607 1.16 8.41 -0.15
C THR A 607 1.27 7.65 1.16
N VAL A 608 1.19 6.32 1.08
CA VAL A 608 1.58 5.41 2.16
C VAL A 608 2.94 4.80 1.82
N ILE A 609 3.94 5.01 2.67
CA ILE A 609 5.32 4.55 2.42
C ILE A 609 5.40 3.01 2.51
N ALA A 610 4.73 2.43 3.50
CA ALA A 610 4.59 0.98 3.61
C ALA A 610 3.83 0.43 2.40
N LYS A 611 4.17 -0.78 1.96
CA LYS A 611 3.51 -1.38 0.81
C LYS A 611 2.10 -1.79 1.18
N TRP A 612 1.16 -1.54 0.27
CA TRP A 612 -0.25 -1.90 0.42
C TRP A 612 -0.84 -2.32 -0.93
N GLU A 613 -1.98 -3.02 -0.87
CA GLU A 613 -2.74 -3.46 -2.03
C GLU A 613 -4.24 -3.26 -1.78
N SER A 614 -4.92 -2.49 -2.64
CA SER A 614 -6.38 -2.44 -2.58
C SER A 614 -6.98 -3.53 -3.43
N SER A 615 -7.99 -4.23 -2.90
CA SER A 615 -8.82 -5.16 -3.64
C SER A 615 -10.27 -4.69 -3.73
N ARG A 616 -10.93 -5.03 -4.85
CA ARG A 616 -12.38 -4.88 -5.05
C ARG A 616 -12.85 -5.66 -6.28
N GLY A 617 -14.14 -5.97 -6.32
CA GLY A 617 -14.81 -6.52 -7.50
C GLY A 617 -14.89 -5.56 -8.68
N LEU A 618 -14.75 -6.12 -9.88
CA LEU A 618 -15.19 -5.48 -11.13
C LEU A 618 -16.73 -5.38 -11.17
N ASP A 619 -17.42 -6.36 -10.59
CA ASP A 619 -18.74 -6.12 -10.00
C ASP A 619 -18.50 -5.31 -8.72
N PRO A 620 -18.88 -4.02 -8.65
CA PRO A 620 -18.58 -3.19 -7.48
C PRO A 620 -19.34 -3.62 -6.21
N PHE A 621 -20.21 -4.63 -6.29
CA PHE A 621 -21.06 -5.08 -5.20
C PHE A 621 -20.79 -6.51 -4.72
N SER A 622 -19.86 -7.23 -5.35
CA SER A 622 -19.58 -8.64 -5.03
C SER A 622 -18.21 -9.07 -5.58
N TYR A 623 -17.56 -10.02 -4.92
CA TYR A 623 -16.40 -10.71 -5.49
C TYR A 623 -16.86 -11.93 -6.31
N GLY A 624 -17.65 -12.82 -5.70
CA GLY A 624 -18.25 -13.95 -6.40
C GLY A 624 -19.26 -13.50 -7.47
N TYR A 625 -19.42 -14.30 -8.53
CA TYR A 625 -20.38 -14.00 -9.60
C TYR A 625 -21.81 -13.80 -9.05
N ASN A 626 -22.40 -12.64 -9.32
CA ASN A 626 -23.79 -12.36 -8.98
C ASN A 626 -24.64 -12.22 -10.26
N GLN A 627 -25.53 -13.17 -10.51
CA GLN A 627 -26.42 -13.14 -11.67
C GLN A 627 -27.46 -12.02 -11.62
N ALA A 628 -27.67 -11.42 -10.44
CA ALA A 628 -28.59 -10.30 -10.27
C ALA A 628 -27.97 -8.94 -10.68
N THR A 629 -26.65 -8.84 -10.79
CA THR A 629 -25.97 -7.60 -11.20
C THR A 629 -26.10 -7.44 -12.71
N PRO A 630 -26.78 -6.39 -13.21
CA PRO A 630 -26.86 -6.13 -14.65
C PRO A 630 -25.52 -5.62 -15.19
N ASP A 631 -25.25 -5.87 -16.48
CA ASP A 631 -23.97 -5.55 -17.12
C ASP A 631 -23.57 -4.06 -17.04
N ASP A 632 -24.55 -3.15 -17.00
CA ASP A 632 -24.33 -1.71 -16.90
C ASP A 632 -23.99 -1.22 -15.47
N ALA A 633 -24.13 -2.09 -14.47
CA ALA A 633 -23.76 -1.82 -13.08
C ALA A 633 -22.33 -2.26 -12.73
N TYR A 634 -21.64 -2.95 -13.63
CA TYR A 634 -20.21 -3.25 -13.51
C TYR A 634 -19.38 -1.97 -13.70
N MET A 635 -18.19 -1.94 -13.11
CA MET A 635 -17.27 -0.84 -13.34
C MET A 635 -17.00 -0.65 -14.83
N THR A 636 -16.98 0.61 -15.24
CA THR A 636 -16.49 1.03 -16.54
C THR A 636 -14.97 0.89 -16.61
N THR A 637 -14.45 0.82 -17.83
CA THR A 637 -13.00 0.82 -18.08
C THR A 637 -12.33 2.09 -17.52
N GLU A 638 -13.04 3.22 -17.52
CA GLU A 638 -12.55 4.47 -16.97
C GLU A 638 -12.35 4.39 -15.45
N GLU A 639 -13.33 3.86 -14.71
CA GLU A 639 -13.23 3.68 -13.26
C GLU A 639 -12.11 2.71 -12.88
N VAL A 640 -11.90 1.64 -13.66
CA VAL A 640 -10.78 0.70 -13.46
C VAL A 640 -9.44 1.40 -13.67
N VAL A 641 -9.29 2.17 -14.75
CA VAL A 641 -8.06 2.91 -15.05
C VAL A 641 -7.79 3.99 -14.01
N HIS A 642 -8.80 4.75 -13.60
CA HIS A 642 -8.68 5.79 -12.58
C HIS A 642 -8.28 5.20 -11.23
N SER A 643 -8.91 4.09 -10.83
CA SER A 643 -8.55 3.36 -9.61
C SER A 643 -7.09 2.91 -9.65
N LEU A 644 -6.66 2.29 -10.75
CA LEU A 644 -5.27 1.85 -10.93
C LEU A 644 -4.27 3.03 -10.80
N VAL A 645 -4.53 4.13 -11.50
CA VAL A 645 -3.64 5.31 -11.50
C VAL A 645 -3.57 5.95 -10.10
N ASP A 646 -4.70 6.12 -9.42
CA ASP A 646 -4.76 6.67 -8.07
C ASP A 646 -3.97 5.82 -7.07
N ILE A 647 -4.27 4.51 -7.03
CA ILE A 647 -3.62 3.55 -6.12
C ILE A 647 -2.10 3.52 -6.35
N VAL A 648 -1.65 3.43 -7.60
CA VAL A 648 -0.21 3.35 -7.94
C VAL A 648 0.52 4.64 -7.57
N SER A 649 -0.10 5.81 -7.78
CA SER A 649 0.48 7.11 -7.40
C SER A 649 0.74 7.25 -5.90
N LYS A 650 -0.02 6.48 -5.09
CA LYS A 650 0.03 6.45 -3.61
C LYS A 650 0.76 5.21 -3.09
N ASN A 651 1.59 4.59 -3.94
CA ASN A 651 2.46 3.44 -3.66
C ASN A 651 1.75 2.07 -3.56
N GLY A 652 0.45 1.99 -3.84
CA GLY A 652 -0.31 0.75 -3.76
C GLY A 652 -0.17 -0.17 -4.98
N ASN A 653 -0.68 -1.38 -4.84
CA ASN A 653 -1.08 -2.25 -5.95
C ASN A 653 -2.60 -2.34 -6.00
N PHE A 654 -3.16 -2.60 -7.19
CA PHE A 654 -4.58 -2.81 -7.40
C PHE A 654 -4.85 -4.26 -7.80
N LEU A 655 -5.59 -4.98 -6.94
CA LEU A 655 -6.03 -6.35 -7.16
C LEU A 655 -7.52 -6.35 -7.54
N LEU A 656 -7.79 -6.36 -8.85
CA LEU A 656 -9.15 -6.30 -9.38
C LEU A 656 -9.75 -7.71 -9.47
N ASP A 657 -10.87 -7.92 -8.79
CA ASP A 657 -11.53 -9.22 -8.77
C ASP A 657 -12.48 -9.44 -9.95
N ILE A 658 -12.52 -10.69 -10.41
CA ILE A 658 -13.57 -11.24 -11.26
C ILE A 658 -14.25 -12.43 -10.59
N GLY A 659 -15.55 -12.57 -10.85
CA GLY A 659 -16.35 -13.73 -10.46
C GLY A 659 -16.74 -14.60 -11.67
N PRO A 660 -16.07 -15.73 -11.91
CA PRO A 660 -16.48 -16.69 -12.94
C PRO A 660 -17.76 -17.45 -12.58
N ARG A 661 -18.48 -17.93 -13.61
CA ARG A 661 -19.66 -18.80 -13.44
C ARG A 661 -19.25 -20.21 -13.00
N ALA A 662 -20.17 -20.98 -12.43
CA ALA A 662 -19.92 -22.36 -12.02
C ALA A 662 -19.38 -23.29 -13.12
N ASP A 663 -19.71 -23.03 -14.39
CA ASP A 663 -19.18 -23.81 -15.52
C ASP A 663 -17.74 -23.42 -15.91
N GLY A 664 -17.15 -22.39 -15.28
CA GLY A 664 -15.79 -21.91 -15.54
C GLY A 664 -15.68 -20.81 -16.60
N THR A 665 -16.80 -20.34 -17.17
CA THR A 665 -16.79 -19.19 -18.07
C THR A 665 -16.74 -17.86 -17.30
N ILE A 666 -15.95 -16.91 -17.80
CA ILE A 666 -15.91 -15.54 -17.29
C ILE A 666 -16.98 -14.72 -18.04
N PRO A 667 -17.89 -14.01 -17.35
CA PRO A 667 -18.89 -13.16 -18.00
C PRO A 667 -18.30 -12.20 -19.05
N GLU A 668 -18.97 -12.04 -20.19
CA GLU A 668 -18.44 -11.27 -21.33
C GLU A 668 -18.18 -9.80 -20.98
N ILE A 669 -19.01 -9.20 -20.12
CA ILE A 669 -18.80 -7.84 -19.63
C ILE A 669 -17.47 -7.70 -18.90
N MET A 670 -17.10 -8.69 -18.06
CA MET A 670 -15.82 -8.71 -17.35
C MET A 670 -14.66 -8.85 -18.34
N GLN A 671 -14.76 -9.79 -19.28
CA GLN A 671 -13.73 -9.98 -20.31
C GLN A 671 -13.53 -8.72 -21.17
N THR A 672 -14.63 -8.05 -21.52
CA THR A 672 -14.60 -6.80 -22.28
C THR A 672 -13.80 -5.77 -21.50
N ARG A 673 -14.22 -5.41 -20.27
CA ARG A 673 -13.56 -4.40 -19.43
C ARG A 673 -12.08 -4.69 -19.21
N LEU A 674 -11.74 -5.95 -18.91
CA LEU A 674 -10.34 -6.38 -18.77
C LEU A 674 -9.54 -6.11 -20.05
N ARG A 675 -10.03 -6.54 -21.21
CA ARG A 675 -9.34 -6.28 -22.49
C ARG A 675 -9.23 -4.80 -22.79
N GLU A 676 -10.24 -3.98 -22.48
CA GLU A 676 -10.21 -2.53 -22.68
C GLU A 676 -9.14 -1.85 -21.82
N THR A 677 -9.09 -2.19 -20.53
CA THR A 677 -8.05 -1.75 -19.59
C THR A 677 -6.67 -2.13 -20.11
N GLY A 678 -6.52 -3.36 -20.60
CA GLY A 678 -5.32 -3.83 -21.25
C GLY A 678 -4.91 -3.03 -22.49
N ARG A 679 -5.87 -2.54 -23.30
CA ARG A 679 -5.56 -1.65 -24.44
C ARG A 679 -4.97 -0.32 -23.98
N TRP A 680 -5.48 0.23 -22.88
CA TRP A 680 -4.92 1.45 -22.28
C TRP A 680 -3.51 1.20 -21.73
N LEU A 681 -3.32 0.10 -20.99
CA LEU A 681 -2.02 -0.28 -20.45
C LEU A 681 -0.98 -0.56 -21.54
N ARG A 682 -1.33 -1.15 -22.69
CA ARG A 682 -0.37 -1.33 -23.80
C ARG A 682 0.32 -0.03 -24.24
N THR A 683 -0.37 1.10 -24.12
CA THR A 683 0.18 2.43 -24.44
C THR A 683 0.87 3.05 -23.23
N ASN A 684 0.31 2.89 -22.04
CA ASN A 684 0.67 3.69 -20.86
C ASN A 684 1.46 2.93 -19.79
N LYS A 685 1.75 1.64 -19.99
CA LYS A 685 2.33 0.75 -18.98
C LYS A 685 3.65 1.22 -18.38
N GLU A 686 4.45 1.99 -19.13
CA GLU A 686 5.72 2.50 -18.60
C GLU A 686 5.56 3.54 -17.49
N ALA A 687 4.38 4.14 -17.38
CA ALA A 687 4.01 5.07 -16.31
C ALA A 687 3.30 4.37 -15.14
N ILE A 688 3.21 3.04 -15.16
CA ILE A 688 2.56 2.22 -14.13
C ILE A 688 3.58 1.21 -13.59
N TYR A 689 4.04 0.27 -14.41
CA TYR A 689 4.96 -0.77 -13.96
C TYR A 689 6.37 -0.23 -13.74
N ASP A 690 7.02 -0.78 -12.72
CA ASP A 690 8.36 -0.39 -12.26
C ASP A 690 8.48 1.10 -11.90
N THR A 691 7.34 1.73 -11.59
CA THR A 691 7.30 3.08 -11.05
C THR A 691 7.24 3.08 -9.52
N THR A 692 7.51 4.23 -8.92
CA THR A 692 7.25 4.54 -7.51
C THR A 692 6.46 5.85 -7.43
N TYR A 693 5.91 6.12 -6.25
CA TYR A 693 5.23 7.37 -5.93
C TYR A 693 6.16 8.59 -6.01
N TRP A 694 5.60 9.77 -6.27
CA TRP A 694 6.33 11.03 -6.10
C TRP A 694 6.31 11.45 -4.63
N SER A 695 7.48 11.48 -3.98
CA SER A 695 7.58 11.73 -2.54
C SER A 695 7.15 13.12 -2.10
N ARG A 696 6.98 14.08 -3.02
CA ARG A 696 6.54 15.44 -2.68
C ARG A 696 5.04 15.63 -2.76
N MET A 697 4.39 14.92 -3.68
CA MET A 697 2.96 15.09 -3.97
C MET A 697 2.48 13.91 -4.82
N ALA A 698 1.54 13.09 -4.31
CA ALA A 698 0.94 12.02 -5.08
C ALA A 698 -0.09 12.54 -6.11
N GLU A 699 -0.80 13.62 -5.75
CA GLU A 699 -1.93 14.16 -6.52
C GLU A 699 -2.02 15.69 -6.48
N LEU A 700 -2.58 16.27 -7.55
CA LEU A 700 -2.91 17.69 -7.63
C LEU A 700 -4.37 17.85 -8.08
N GLY A 701 -5.22 18.29 -7.15
CA GLY A 701 -6.66 18.30 -7.35
C GLY A 701 -7.22 16.90 -7.58
N GLU A 702 -8.46 16.82 -8.08
CA GLU A 702 -9.09 15.54 -8.40
C GLU A 702 -8.49 14.91 -9.67
N ASP A 703 -7.94 15.73 -10.57
CA ASP A 703 -7.61 15.33 -11.94
C ASP A 703 -6.23 14.73 -12.14
N LEU A 704 -5.23 15.09 -11.33
CA LEU A 704 -3.82 14.76 -11.62
C LEU A 704 -3.23 13.80 -10.60
N ARG A 705 -2.49 12.82 -11.10
CA ARG A 705 -1.68 11.86 -10.33
C ARG A 705 -0.26 11.79 -10.85
N PHE A 706 0.68 11.44 -9.97
CA PHE A 706 2.11 11.44 -10.30
C PHE A 706 2.77 10.10 -10.01
N THR A 707 3.64 9.66 -10.92
CA THR A 707 4.47 8.46 -10.75
C THR A 707 5.85 8.72 -11.32
N ILE A 708 6.84 8.01 -10.81
CA ILE A 708 8.24 8.16 -11.19
C ILE A 708 8.80 6.82 -11.58
N ARG A 709 9.45 6.75 -12.72
CA ARG A 709 10.41 5.68 -12.99
C ARG A 709 11.80 6.16 -12.58
N PRO A 710 12.39 5.59 -11.52
CA PRO A 710 13.67 6.06 -10.99
C PRO A 710 14.74 6.19 -12.07
N ASP A 711 15.51 7.29 -12.02
CA ASP A 711 16.58 7.63 -12.97
C ASP A 711 16.21 7.65 -14.47
N GLU A 712 14.92 7.64 -14.83
CA GLU A 712 14.46 7.60 -16.23
C GLU A 712 13.47 8.72 -16.59
N ALA A 713 12.34 8.80 -15.89
CA ALA A 713 11.26 9.70 -16.27
C ALA A 713 10.28 9.99 -15.13
N PHE A 714 9.65 11.15 -15.24
CA PHE A 714 8.50 11.54 -14.42
C PHE A 714 7.22 11.51 -15.27
N TYR A 715 6.13 11.01 -14.69
CA TYR A 715 4.84 10.89 -15.38
C TYR A 715 3.75 11.68 -14.66
N ILE A 716 2.99 12.42 -15.45
CA ILE A 716 1.79 13.15 -15.02
C ILE A 716 0.59 12.45 -15.67
N HIS A 717 -0.29 11.90 -14.85
CA HIS A 717 -1.53 11.27 -15.31
C HIS A 717 -2.67 12.26 -15.14
N SER A 718 -3.35 12.58 -16.23
CA SER A 718 -4.57 13.40 -16.23
C SER A 718 -5.77 12.47 -16.39
N LEU A 719 -6.59 12.36 -15.33
CA LEU A 719 -7.77 11.49 -15.28
C LEU A 719 -8.93 12.03 -16.12
N THR A 720 -8.94 13.33 -16.39
CA THR A 720 -9.90 13.98 -17.29
C THR A 720 -9.23 14.41 -18.58
N ARG A 721 -10.03 14.66 -19.63
CA ARG A 721 -9.50 15.10 -20.92
C ARG A 721 -8.90 16.50 -20.78
N PRO A 722 -7.60 16.69 -21.06
CA PRO A 722 -6.98 18.00 -20.89
C PRO A 722 -7.51 19.02 -21.90
N GLY A 723 -7.52 20.29 -21.48
CA GLY A 723 -7.76 21.44 -22.35
C GLY A 723 -6.62 21.67 -23.35
N ALA A 724 -6.68 22.77 -24.12
CA ALA A 724 -5.61 23.12 -25.05
C ALA A 724 -4.26 23.42 -24.35
N LYS A 725 -4.31 23.70 -23.05
CA LYS A 725 -3.17 23.79 -22.16
C LYS A 725 -3.43 22.95 -20.91
N LEU A 726 -2.39 22.31 -20.40
CA LEU A 726 -2.38 21.68 -19.08
C LEU A 726 -1.40 22.45 -18.19
N THR A 727 -1.90 23.00 -17.09
CA THR A 727 -1.09 23.68 -16.06
C THR A 727 -0.92 22.75 -14.88
N VAL A 728 0.33 22.52 -14.46
CA VAL A 728 0.67 21.64 -13.35
C VAL A 728 1.43 22.45 -12.31
N GLU A 729 0.74 22.77 -11.21
CA GLU A 729 1.25 23.55 -10.07
C GLU A 729 1.83 22.65 -8.97
N ALA A 730 2.31 21.47 -9.37
CA ALA A 730 3.07 20.56 -8.52
C ALA A 730 4.58 20.81 -8.74
N PRO A 731 5.45 20.46 -7.76
CA PRO A 731 6.89 20.57 -7.92
C PRO A 731 7.40 19.49 -8.89
N ILE A 732 7.26 19.71 -10.20
CA ILE A 732 7.64 18.74 -11.24
C ILE A 732 9.16 18.76 -11.45
N PRO A 733 9.83 17.59 -11.46
CA PRO A 733 11.28 17.49 -11.68
C PRO A 733 11.63 17.67 -13.15
N ILE A 734 11.58 18.92 -13.63
CA ILE A 734 11.83 19.29 -15.04
C ILE A 734 12.86 20.40 -15.15
N ARG A 735 13.74 20.30 -16.14
CA ARG A 735 14.82 21.26 -16.42
C ARG A 735 14.83 21.69 -17.88
N SER A 736 15.49 22.82 -18.13
CA SER A 736 15.77 23.26 -19.50
C SER A 736 16.51 22.17 -20.26
N GLY A 737 16.00 21.81 -21.44
CA GLY A 737 16.55 20.75 -22.29
C GLY A 737 15.90 19.36 -22.11
N ASP A 738 15.08 19.17 -21.08
CA ASP A 738 14.21 17.99 -20.97
C ASP A 738 13.11 18.02 -22.05
N LYS A 739 12.55 16.85 -22.34
CA LYS A 739 11.49 16.71 -23.35
C LYS A 739 10.19 16.29 -22.69
N VAL A 740 9.11 17.00 -23.01
CA VAL A 740 7.75 16.58 -22.65
C VAL A 740 7.12 15.90 -23.85
N THR A 741 6.57 14.71 -23.63
CA THR A 741 5.78 13.94 -24.60
C THR A 741 4.49 13.47 -23.95
N MET A 742 3.54 12.96 -24.73
CA MET A 742 2.38 12.26 -24.19
C MET A 742 2.37 10.84 -24.74
N LEU A 743 2.17 9.84 -23.88
CA LEU A 743 2.12 8.44 -24.32
C LEU A 743 0.96 8.25 -25.31
N GLY A 744 1.23 7.50 -26.38
CA GLY A 744 0.31 7.39 -27.52
C GLY A 744 0.35 8.57 -28.51
N HIS A 745 1.11 9.64 -28.22
CA HIS A 745 1.34 10.77 -29.13
C HIS A 745 2.83 10.90 -29.50
N GLY A 746 3.18 10.52 -30.72
CA GLY A 746 4.59 10.40 -31.15
C GLY A 746 5.35 11.71 -31.38
N ARG A 747 4.78 12.88 -31.06
CA ARG A 747 5.46 14.19 -31.22
C ARG A 747 5.73 14.83 -29.85
N PRO A 748 6.90 15.45 -29.64
CA PRO A 748 7.15 16.28 -28.47
C PRO A 748 6.13 17.42 -28.34
N LEU A 749 5.80 17.75 -27.10
CA LEU A 749 4.92 18.86 -26.75
C LEU A 749 5.74 20.09 -26.39
N THR A 750 5.24 21.27 -26.75
CA THR A 750 5.80 22.54 -26.29
C THR A 750 5.39 22.76 -24.84
N TRP A 751 6.32 23.27 -24.04
CA TRP A 751 6.08 23.55 -22.64
C TRP A 751 6.89 24.76 -22.17
N THR A 752 6.43 25.39 -21.11
CA THR A 752 7.11 26.51 -20.42
C THR A 752 6.98 26.36 -18.91
N LEU A 753 7.95 26.87 -18.17
CA LEU A 753 7.82 27.08 -16.72
C LEU A 753 7.44 28.54 -16.45
N SER A 754 6.36 28.76 -15.70
CA SER A 754 5.90 30.08 -15.29
C SER A 754 5.56 30.06 -13.81
N ASN A 755 6.25 30.88 -13.01
CA ASN A 755 6.07 30.94 -11.55
C ASN A 755 6.16 29.57 -10.84
N GLY A 756 7.01 28.66 -11.34
CA GLY A 756 7.16 27.31 -10.82
C GLY A 756 6.13 26.29 -11.32
N ALA A 757 5.10 26.72 -12.04
CA ALA A 757 4.14 25.83 -12.69
C ALA A 757 4.61 25.40 -14.08
N LEU A 758 4.43 24.12 -14.40
CA LEU A 758 4.65 23.59 -15.74
C LEU A 758 3.38 23.80 -16.59
N VAL A 759 3.52 24.51 -17.71
CA VAL A 759 2.43 24.71 -18.68
C VAL A 759 2.78 23.95 -19.95
N ILE A 760 1.95 22.99 -20.34
CA ILE A 760 2.12 22.14 -21.53
C ILE A 760 1.05 22.53 -22.56
N ASP A 761 1.47 22.81 -23.80
CA ASP A 761 0.54 22.98 -24.92
C ASP A 761 0.07 21.59 -25.40
N VAL A 762 -1.25 21.34 -25.35
CA VAL A 762 -1.85 20.05 -25.67
C VAL A 762 -2.67 20.17 -26.97
N PRO A 763 -2.05 19.95 -28.14
CA PRO A 763 -2.73 20.07 -29.42
C PRO A 763 -3.88 19.08 -29.52
N GLU A 764 -4.87 19.36 -30.36
CA GLU A 764 -6.05 18.51 -30.51
C GLU A 764 -5.71 17.05 -30.86
N ALA A 765 -4.67 16.83 -31.66
CA ALA A 765 -4.17 15.50 -31.99
C ALA A 765 -3.70 14.72 -30.74
N ALA A 766 -3.04 15.37 -29.78
CA ALA A 766 -2.66 14.74 -28.51
C ALA A 766 -3.90 14.45 -27.67
N ARG A 767 -4.81 15.42 -27.53
CA ARG A 767 -6.07 15.25 -26.77
C ARG A 767 -6.95 14.13 -27.30
N LYS A 768 -6.92 13.85 -28.61
CA LYS A 768 -7.66 12.74 -29.25
C LYS A 768 -6.94 11.39 -29.18
N ALA A 769 -5.62 11.37 -28.95
CA ALA A 769 -4.83 10.15 -28.91
C ALA A 769 -5.01 9.38 -27.58
N GLY A 770 -5.23 10.09 -26.47
CA GLY A 770 -5.53 9.47 -25.17
C GLY A 770 -7.00 9.07 -25.01
N ARG A 771 -7.26 8.14 -24.09
CA ARG A 771 -8.59 7.68 -23.64
C ARG A 771 -8.51 7.30 -22.17
N HIS A 772 -9.59 7.46 -21.40
CA HIS A 772 -9.71 7.17 -19.96
C HIS A 772 -8.78 8.00 -19.05
N ALA A 773 -7.48 8.05 -19.36
CA ALA A 773 -6.49 8.96 -18.78
C ALA A 773 -5.41 9.33 -19.82
N TRP A 774 -4.89 10.55 -19.74
CA TRP A 774 -3.84 11.09 -20.60
C TRP A 774 -2.52 11.17 -19.83
N VAL A 775 -1.49 10.46 -20.31
CA VAL A 775 -0.23 10.33 -19.59
C VAL A 775 0.86 11.14 -20.26
N PHE A 776 1.34 12.17 -19.58
CA PHE A 776 2.45 13.01 -20.02
C PHE A 776 3.75 12.49 -19.41
N LYS A 777 4.78 12.37 -20.23
CA LYS A 777 6.12 11.93 -19.84
C LYS A 777 7.08 13.11 -19.91
N VAL A 778 7.68 13.44 -18.78
CA VAL A 778 8.87 14.28 -18.70
C VAL A 778 10.08 13.34 -18.82
N HIS A 779 10.68 13.33 -20.00
CA HIS A 779 11.89 12.56 -20.25
C HIS A 779 13.12 13.37 -19.83
N TRP A 780 13.84 12.85 -18.85
CA TRP A 780 15.05 13.46 -18.35
C TRP A 780 16.19 13.25 -19.33
N ARG A 781 16.81 14.34 -19.75
CA ARG A 781 18.03 14.26 -20.55
C ARG A 781 19.17 13.73 -19.66
N ALA A 782 19.92 12.77 -20.19
CA ALA A 782 21.12 12.20 -19.56
C ALA A 782 22.23 13.24 -19.38
#